data_AF-A0A1B7MSX0-F1
#
_entry.id   AF-A0A1B7MSX0-F1
#
_cell.length_a   1.000
_cell.length_b   1.000
_cell.length_c   1.000
_cell.angle_alpha   90.00
_cell.angle_beta   90.00
_cell.angle_gamma   90.00
#
_symmetry.space_group_name_H-M   'P 1'
#
loop_
_entity.id
_entity.type
_entity.pdbx_description
1 polymer ?
#
loop_
_entity_poly.entity_id
_entity_poly.type
_entity_poly.pdbx_seq_one_letter_code
_entity_poly.pdbx_strand_id
1 'polypeptide(L)'
;MSAWASSSPGQPTGPPVQAVSYSITGCSQHSGNYVPENILVDVPHDQSSRWSGAQQSPAAKQWILLKLETLSVIKSITFGKFHRKHPCNMREFMVYVGLNPEHMAQALHSQLKDDTISESFPLKHVNREGMCLPTRFVKIVPVSAHGHSFHTSIWHVSLSGITDPSYVGEIRTRYEEYRETVVLRHMLKLLRQRRLLTPYQSILTRSNIQVEHPVVTALHSSLVLQGKWADSEALLSEASSVGLLDAYIQFCQPHSQWRRLHATDADGDAPSKRGGHAMALDPGNGLIYLLGGWDGQKSLDDFWVYDVNAERWRVISHNTSFEKNGPEPRSCHKMVYDTKSACIYLLGRLGDGDTLKADENQELFRRAGETLDGSRSGAYCSEFYRYHTRGLDAGKWDLLTFDTVCSGGPPLIFDHQMVMDCEAQILYVFGGRVVDGDWDSPKYSGLYSYNVRTSKWKLLQPQPASSLSSSVQPPITPRFGHSMVLDPISHTLFIFAGQRDDKYLSDMYTYDISSNTFTELFSNSSASGGPDPCFTQRAIIDPRLREIYVFCGLTRSQPASSRTGLHTDTPNWVYQYTHPSKPGKWTKILPEAVKEGREPTEVPRPRYAHQVVYDEGTKCFFMHGGNAGDVSAVAEEMEPEEEGGGDEDRPRRVIKETRLDDFWTMKLSRTAPEEIIRRGKYQIRQQQFREMCEELPAVKALRFLQTEVFAVVDHTNPEETSTFRALLAHLFSTPMTTDDISAEPASTPKEFAAELEPPKKRSRANTPDETWTSRLDDEDEDDEEMPDASVSVTMTLSGQKRRHAVLLMNEDPEEIALRDSSTKPLSAERYRQRTEVFESLLQFIGEDGKQPMGSLLDMVDAEDGI
;
A
#
# COMPACT_ATOMS: atom_id res chain seq x y z
N MET A 1 -0.38 -24.24 15.87
CA MET A 1 0.66 -25.13 15.29
C MET A 1 2.02 -24.66 15.77
N SER A 2 2.68 -25.37 16.69
CA SER A 2 3.87 -24.88 17.41
C SER A 2 5.02 -25.90 17.39
N ALA A 3 5.59 -26.15 16.20
CA ALA A 3 6.66 -27.14 16.01
C ALA A 3 7.61 -26.89 14.81
N TRP A 4 7.71 -25.66 14.28
CA TRP A 4 8.62 -25.32 13.17
C TRP A 4 9.49 -24.11 13.52
N ALA A 5 10.48 -24.34 14.39
CA ALA A 5 11.48 -23.35 14.78
C ALA A 5 12.89 -23.97 14.71
N SER A 6 13.31 -24.37 13.51
CA SER A 6 14.60 -25.01 13.24
C SER A 6 15.43 -24.17 12.28
N SER A 7 16.47 -23.52 12.81
CA SER A 7 17.68 -23.05 12.11
C SER A 7 17.52 -22.66 10.63
N SER A 8 17.34 -21.36 10.34
CA SER A 8 17.48 -20.81 8.99
C SER A 8 18.86 -21.17 8.40
N PRO A 9 18.93 -21.93 7.30
CA PRO A 9 20.18 -22.02 6.54
C PRO A 9 20.50 -20.63 5.98
N GLY A 10 21.78 -20.24 5.97
CA GLY A 10 22.19 -19.04 5.24
C GLY A 10 21.82 -19.22 3.76
N GLN A 11 21.11 -18.26 3.17
CA GLN A 11 20.72 -18.36 1.76
C GLN A 11 21.96 -18.57 0.88
N PRO A 12 21.98 -19.58 0.00
CA PRO A 12 23.08 -19.76 -0.93
C PRO A 12 23.15 -18.55 -1.85
N THR A 13 24.34 -18.00 -2.05
CA THR A 13 24.58 -16.95 -3.05
C THR A 13 24.17 -17.50 -4.42
N GLY A 14 23.12 -16.93 -5.01
CA GLY A 14 22.56 -17.42 -6.27
C GLY A 14 23.57 -17.39 -7.42
N PRO A 15 23.35 -18.18 -8.49
CA PRO A 15 24.25 -18.19 -9.65
C PRO A 15 24.42 -16.80 -10.26
N PRO A 16 25.57 -16.52 -10.90
CA PRO A 16 25.85 -15.21 -11.48
C PRO A 16 24.83 -14.83 -12.56
N VAL A 17 24.53 -13.53 -12.64
CA VAL A 17 23.71 -12.96 -13.72
C VAL A 17 24.62 -12.70 -14.92
N GLN A 18 24.21 -13.18 -16.09
CA GLN A 18 24.96 -13.07 -17.35
C GLN A 18 24.04 -12.68 -18.51
N ALA A 19 24.63 -12.36 -19.67
CA ALA A 19 23.86 -12.09 -20.88
C ALA A 19 23.11 -13.33 -21.35
N VAL A 20 21.91 -13.15 -21.92
CA VAL A 20 21.03 -14.24 -22.36
C VAL A 20 20.75 -14.13 -23.85
N SER A 21 21.23 -15.11 -24.62
CA SER A 21 20.99 -15.22 -26.05
C SER A 21 19.51 -15.48 -26.37
N TYR A 22 19.02 -14.87 -27.44
CA TYR A 22 17.66 -15.02 -27.93
C TYR A 22 17.60 -14.90 -29.46
N SER A 23 16.54 -15.43 -30.06
CA SER A 23 16.17 -15.21 -31.46
C SER A 23 14.80 -14.55 -31.57
N ILE A 24 14.52 -13.90 -32.69
CA ILE A 24 13.17 -13.46 -33.02
C ILE A 24 12.31 -14.69 -33.38
N THR A 25 11.08 -14.73 -32.89
CA THR A 25 10.09 -15.78 -33.26
C THR A 25 8.78 -15.20 -33.80
N GLY A 26 8.56 -13.89 -33.66
CA GLY A 26 7.48 -13.18 -34.35
C GLY A 26 7.52 -11.67 -34.09
N CYS A 27 6.78 -10.90 -34.88
CA CYS A 27 6.48 -9.50 -34.59
C CYS A 27 5.17 -9.06 -35.28
N SER A 28 4.62 -7.93 -34.83
CA SER A 28 3.66 -7.17 -35.62
C SER A 28 4.32 -6.57 -36.86
N GLN A 29 3.55 -6.36 -37.94
CA GLN A 29 4.03 -5.80 -39.22
C GLN A 29 5.01 -4.63 -39.03
N HIS A 30 6.12 -4.65 -39.77
CA HIS A 30 7.18 -3.64 -39.74
C HIS A 30 7.22 -2.80 -41.04
N SER A 31 7.80 -1.61 -40.94
CA SER A 31 7.93 -0.68 -42.07
C SER A 31 9.18 -1.00 -42.90
N GLY A 32 8.99 -1.40 -44.16
CA GLY A 32 10.08 -1.67 -45.11
C GLY A 32 11.20 -2.54 -44.54
N ASN A 33 12.44 -2.09 -44.70
CA ASN A 33 13.66 -2.82 -44.30
C ASN A 33 13.93 -2.82 -42.77
N TYR A 34 13.08 -2.20 -41.95
CA TYR A 34 13.24 -2.16 -40.49
C TYR A 34 12.72 -3.46 -39.83
N VAL A 35 13.29 -4.59 -40.25
CA VAL A 35 12.97 -5.96 -39.80
C VAL A 35 13.33 -6.18 -38.32
N PRO A 36 12.68 -7.13 -37.61
CA PRO A 36 12.91 -7.33 -36.18
C PRO A 36 14.32 -7.87 -35.85
N GLU A 37 14.98 -8.57 -36.77
CA GLU A 37 16.34 -9.09 -36.59
C GLU A 37 17.38 -7.96 -36.39
N ASN A 38 17.09 -6.75 -36.86
CA ASN A 38 17.98 -5.60 -36.71
C ASN A 38 18.25 -5.21 -35.24
N ILE A 39 17.40 -5.64 -34.29
CA ILE A 39 17.59 -5.33 -32.85
C ILE A 39 18.65 -6.21 -32.17
N LEU A 40 19.15 -7.24 -32.84
CA LEU A 40 20.09 -8.22 -32.28
C LEU A 40 21.50 -7.66 -32.06
N VAL A 41 21.86 -6.55 -32.73
CA VAL A 41 23.21 -5.96 -32.70
C VAL A 41 23.13 -4.46 -32.42
N ASP A 42 23.93 -3.95 -31.48
CA ASP A 42 23.97 -2.52 -31.16
C ASP A 42 24.84 -1.76 -32.18
N VAL A 43 24.20 -1.20 -33.21
CA VAL A 43 24.86 -0.38 -34.24
C VAL A 43 24.29 1.05 -34.20
N PRO A 44 24.57 1.85 -33.15
CA PRO A 44 23.88 3.12 -32.89
C PRO A 44 24.16 4.21 -33.94
N HIS A 45 25.11 3.99 -34.84
CA HIS A 45 25.43 4.89 -35.95
C HIS A 45 24.67 4.59 -37.25
N ASP A 46 24.09 3.40 -37.40
CA ASP A 46 23.35 3.00 -38.59
C ASP A 46 21.84 3.26 -38.40
N GLN A 47 21.24 4.09 -39.26
CA GLN A 47 19.81 4.41 -39.19
C GLN A 47 18.91 3.25 -39.64
N SER A 48 19.47 2.25 -40.32
CA SER A 48 18.78 1.03 -40.76
C SER A 48 18.78 -0.07 -39.70
N SER A 49 19.73 -0.05 -38.74
CA SER A 49 19.85 -1.02 -37.64
C SER A 49 18.80 -0.77 -36.54
N ARG A 50 17.54 -0.99 -36.89
CA ARG A 50 16.37 -0.94 -36.01
C ARG A 50 15.22 -1.78 -36.55
N TRP A 51 14.35 -2.20 -35.65
CA TRP A 51 12.95 -2.52 -35.97
C TRP A 51 12.12 -1.23 -35.98
N SER A 52 11.09 -1.15 -36.83
CA SER A 52 10.09 -0.06 -36.80
C SER A 52 8.72 -0.58 -37.21
N GLY A 53 7.67 -0.33 -36.42
CA GLY A 53 6.31 -0.80 -36.72
C GLY A 53 5.72 -0.18 -38.01
N ALA A 54 4.90 -0.93 -38.74
CA ALA A 54 4.29 -0.49 -40.01
C ALA A 54 3.19 0.57 -39.84
N GLN A 55 2.60 0.66 -38.65
CA GLN A 55 1.46 1.53 -38.34
C GLN A 55 1.85 2.58 -37.28
N GLN A 56 0.97 3.52 -36.97
CA GLN A 56 1.17 4.53 -35.94
C GLN A 56 0.27 4.24 -34.74
N SER A 57 0.78 4.39 -33.52
CA SER A 57 -0.02 4.34 -32.30
C SER A 57 -1.06 5.47 -32.32
N PRO A 58 -2.30 5.27 -31.81
CA PRO A 58 -2.75 4.12 -31.01
C PRO A 58 -3.48 3.02 -31.81
N ALA A 59 -3.50 3.08 -33.15
CA ALA A 59 -4.47 2.32 -33.96
C ALA A 59 -4.28 0.79 -33.99
N ALA A 60 -3.14 0.25 -33.53
CA ALA A 60 -2.88 -1.19 -33.48
C ALA A 60 -1.87 -1.57 -32.37
N LYS A 61 -2.07 -2.74 -31.75
CA LYS A 61 -1.14 -3.33 -30.77
C LYS A 61 0.14 -3.82 -31.47
N GLN A 62 1.23 -3.06 -31.38
CA GLN A 62 2.53 -3.45 -31.91
C GLN A 62 3.30 -4.35 -30.93
N TRP A 63 4.11 -5.29 -31.43
CA TRP A 63 4.90 -6.20 -30.59
C TRP A 63 6.08 -6.86 -31.31
N ILE A 64 7.07 -7.30 -30.54
CA ILE A 64 8.14 -8.22 -30.96
C ILE A 64 8.20 -9.38 -29.94
N LEU A 65 8.26 -10.61 -30.42
CA LEU A 65 8.38 -11.83 -29.61
C LEU A 65 9.78 -12.43 -29.75
N LEU A 66 10.51 -12.42 -28.65
CA LEU A 66 11.83 -13.03 -28.49
C LEU A 66 11.68 -14.43 -27.88
N LYS A 67 12.50 -15.37 -28.34
CA LYS A 67 12.60 -16.73 -27.81
C LYS A 67 14.03 -16.96 -27.33
N LEU A 68 14.19 -17.24 -26.05
CA LEU A 68 15.50 -17.47 -25.45
C LEU A 68 16.10 -18.79 -25.96
N GLU A 69 17.42 -18.85 -26.14
CA GLU A 69 18.09 -20.08 -26.57
C GLU A 69 18.04 -21.15 -25.48
N THR A 70 18.32 -20.76 -24.23
CA THR A 70 18.20 -21.55 -23.00
C THR A 70 17.00 -21.12 -22.17
N LEU A 71 16.47 -22.02 -21.32
CA LEU A 71 15.48 -21.62 -20.31
C LEU A 71 16.20 -20.78 -19.25
N SER A 72 15.66 -19.63 -18.87
CA SER A 72 16.36 -18.64 -18.05
C SER A 72 15.45 -17.96 -17.03
N VAL A 73 16.02 -17.40 -15.95
CA VAL A 73 15.34 -16.42 -15.10
C VAL A 73 15.90 -15.03 -15.45
N ILE A 74 15.19 -14.29 -16.31
CA ILE A 74 15.62 -12.95 -16.74
C ILE A 74 15.56 -11.97 -15.56
N LYS A 75 16.62 -11.20 -15.36
CA LYS A 75 16.77 -10.20 -14.29
C LYS A 75 16.60 -8.77 -14.82
N SER A 76 17.04 -8.49 -16.05
CA SER A 76 16.89 -7.16 -16.67
C SER A 76 16.76 -7.23 -18.20
N ILE A 77 16.20 -6.16 -18.77
CA ILE A 77 16.23 -5.83 -20.19
C ILE A 77 16.97 -4.50 -20.39
N THR A 78 17.75 -4.38 -21.46
CA THR A 78 18.46 -3.17 -21.84
C THR A 78 18.09 -2.78 -23.26
N PHE A 79 17.72 -1.51 -23.47
CA PHE A 79 17.46 -0.94 -24.78
C PHE A 79 18.63 -0.07 -25.22
N GLY A 80 19.26 -0.45 -26.34
CA GLY A 80 20.20 0.43 -27.05
C GLY A 80 19.47 1.57 -27.76
N LYS A 81 20.18 2.66 -28.05
CA LYS A 81 19.62 3.88 -28.66
C LYS A 81 20.50 4.40 -29.79
N PHE A 82 19.88 5.07 -30.76
CA PHE A 82 20.59 5.78 -31.82
C PHE A 82 21.52 6.85 -31.25
N HIS A 83 22.64 7.11 -31.92
CA HIS A 83 23.63 8.13 -31.54
C HIS A 83 23.12 9.59 -31.60
N ARG A 84 21.83 9.80 -31.89
CA ARG A 84 21.11 11.09 -31.85
C ARG A 84 19.67 10.86 -31.38
N LYS A 85 19.05 11.91 -30.82
CA LYS A 85 17.59 11.98 -30.65
C LYS A 85 16.90 11.73 -31.99
N HIS A 86 15.79 10.99 -31.98
CA HIS A 86 15.06 10.60 -33.19
C HIS A 86 13.57 10.46 -32.88
N PRO A 87 12.64 11.06 -33.65
CA PRO A 87 11.22 11.12 -33.26
C PRO A 87 10.53 9.74 -33.18
N CYS A 88 10.98 8.76 -33.97
CA CYS A 88 10.57 7.36 -33.86
C CYS A 88 11.03 6.64 -32.57
N ASN A 89 11.89 7.24 -31.73
CA ASN A 89 12.35 6.61 -30.50
C ASN A 89 11.15 6.17 -29.64
N MET A 90 11.13 4.90 -29.27
CA MET A 90 10.14 4.36 -28.33
C MET A 90 10.13 5.20 -27.06
N ARG A 91 8.95 5.64 -26.64
CA ARG A 91 8.70 6.43 -25.43
C ARG A 91 8.13 5.57 -24.33
N GLU A 92 7.13 4.76 -24.63
CA GLU A 92 6.41 3.95 -23.65
C GLU A 92 6.28 2.51 -24.16
N PHE A 93 6.44 1.55 -23.26
CA PHE A 93 6.49 0.14 -23.61
C PHE A 93 6.10 -0.77 -22.43
N MET A 94 5.67 -1.97 -22.77
CA MET A 94 5.45 -3.07 -21.83
C MET A 94 6.32 -4.28 -22.21
N VAL A 95 6.70 -5.09 -21.23
CA VAL A 95 7.44 -6.34 -21.43
C VAL A 95 6.75 -7.45 -20.66
N TYR A 96 6.47 -8.57 -21.35
CA TYR A 96 5.88 -9.77 -20.79
C TYR A 96 6.88 -10.93 -20.87
N VAL A 97 6.83 -11.86 -19.91
CA VAL A 97 7.70 -13.04 -19.85
C VAL A 97 6.87 -14.30 -19.60
N GLY A 98 7.26 -15.44 -20.17
CA GLY A 98 6.52 -16.69 -19.95
C GLY A 98 7.17 -17.93 -20.53
N LEU A 99 6.56 -19.08 -20.26
CA LEU A 99 6.90 -20.39 -20.87
C LEU A 99 6.22 -20.62 -22.23
N ASN A 100 5.10 -19.93 -22.49
CA ASN A 100 4.27 -20.01 -23.69
C ASN A 100 4.10 -18.59 -24.27
N PRO A 101 4.20 -18.35 -25.60
CA PRO A 101 4.01 -17.02 -26.18
C PRO A 101 2.58 -16.45 -26.06
N GLU A 102 1.57 -17.31 -25.85
CA GLU A 102 0.16 -16.90 -25.72
C GLU A 102 -0.25 -16.61 -24.27
N HIS A 103 0.51 -17.10 -23.28
CA HIS A 103 0.24 -16.90 -21.85
C HIS A 103 1.51 -16.43 -21.16
N MET A 104 1.60 -15.11 -20.93
CA MET A 104 2.81 -14.42 -20.48
C MET A 104 2.49 -13.39 -19.41
N ALA A 105 3.20 -13.45 -18.28
CA ALA A 105 3.02 -12.49 -17.20
C ALA A 105 3.69 -11.15 -17.54
N GLN A 106 2.99 -10.03 -17.32
CA GLN A 106 3.59 -8.70 -17.43
C GLN A 106 4.71 -8.53 -16.39
N ALA A 107 5.91 -8.24 -16.89
CA ALA A 107 7.15 -8.12 -16.11
C ALA A 107 7.62 -6.67 -15.95
N LEU A 108 7.22 -5.77 -16.85
CA LEU A 108 7.53 -4.35 -16.82
C LEU A 108 6.51 -3.55 -17.64
N HIS A 109 6.21 -2.33 -17.21
CA HIS A 109 5.63 -1.23 -18.01
C HIS A 109 6.41 0.01 -17.62
N SER A 110 7.00 0.70 -18.59
CA SER A 110 7.91 1.81 -18.32
C SER A 110 8.02 2.78 -19.50
N GLN A 111 8.84 3.82 -19.32
CA GLN A 111 9.15 4.81 -20.34
C GLN A 111 10.66 4.93 -20.58
N LEU A 112 11.02 5.18 -21.84
CA LEU A 112 12.39 5.45 -22.30
C LEU A 112 12.56 6.95 -22.54
N LYS A 113 13.74 7.49 -22.24
CA LYS A 113 14.10 8.87 -22.53
C LYS A 113 14.49 9.05 -23.99
N ASP A 114 14.09 10.16 -24.62
CA ASP A 114 14.66 10.57 -25.91
C ASP A 114 16.06 11.15 -25.69
N ASP A 115 17.06 10.28 -25.64
CA ASP A 115 18.48 10.60 -25.61
C ASP A 115 19.28 9.49 -26.31
N THR A 116 20.60 9.50 -26.15
CA THR A 116 21.53 8.57 -26.82
C THR A 116 22.15 7.56 -25.85
N ILE A 117 21.60 7.40 -24.65
CA ILE A 117 22.17 6.58 -23.57
C ILE A 117 21.30 5.33 -23.42
N SER A 118 21.90 4.15 -23.61
CA SER A 118 21.20 2.87 -23.46
C SER A 118 20.64 2.71 -22.03
N GLU A 119 19.37 2.35 -21.91
CA GLU A 119 18.67 2.26 -20.60
C GLU A 119 18.37 0.81 -20.23
N SER A 120 18.70 0.44 -18.99
CA SER A 120 18.54 -0.90 -18.42
C SER A 120 17.46 -0.90 -17.34
N PHE A 121 16.50 -1.82 -17.43
CA PHE A 121 15.36 -1.93 -16.53
C PHE A 121 15.33 -3.32 -15.87
N PRO A 122 15.15 -3.42 -14.54
CA PRO A 122 14.91 -4.70 -13.89
C PRO A 122 13.57 -5.27 -14.35
N LEU A 123 13.51 -6.58 -14.60
CA LEU A 123 12.25 -7.28 -14.87
C LEU A 123 11.73 -7.96 -13.60
N LYS A 124 10.42 -7.85 -13.36
CA LYS A 124 9.71 -8.63 -12.34
C LYS A 124 9.76 -10.11 -12.72
N HIS A 125 10.64 -10.84 -12.04
CA HIS A 125 10.93 -12.26 -12.27
C HIS A 125 10.54 -13.14 -11.08
N VAL A 126 9.77 -12.59 -10.14
CA VAL A 126 9.20 -13.26 -8.97
C VAL A 126 7.72 -12.88 -8.87
N ASN A 127 6.85 -13.83 -8.50
CA ASN A 127 5.41 -13.59 -8.31
C ASN A 127 5.13 -12.95 -6.92
N ARG A 128 3.89 -13.04 -6.42
CA ARG A 128 3.54 -12.54 -5.07
C ARG A 128 4.01 -13.49 -3.96
N GLU A 129 4.04 -14.79 -4.24
CA GLU A 129 4.34 -15.89 -3.31
C GLU A 129 5.84 -16.24 -3.25
N GLY A 130 6.73 -15.36 -3.72
CA GLY A 130 8.18 -15.61 -3.77
C GLY A 130 8.65 -16.57 -4.87
N MET A 131 7.77 -17.06 -5.75
CA MET A 131 8.13 -18.01 -6.81
C MET A 131 8.79 -17.29 -7.98
N CYS A 132 10.01 -17.68 -8.35
CA CYS A 132 10.68 -17.20 -9.55
C CYS A 132 9.97 -17.66 -10.83
N LEU A 133 9.97 -16.83 -11.87
CA LEU A 133 9.34 -17.09 -13.16
C LEU A 133 10.35 -17.68 -14.16
N PRO A 134 10.26 -18.99 -14.49
CA PRO A 134 11.07 -19.58 -15.56
C PRO A 134 10.62 -19.01 -16.91
N THR A 135 11.54 -18.39 -17.64
CA THR A 135 11.25 -17.68 -18.88
C THR A 135 11.79 -18.46 -20.08
N ARG A 136 10.95 -18.62 -21.11
CA ARG A 136 11.34 -19.11 -22.44
C ARG A 136 11.10 -18.07 -23.54
N PHE A 137 10.10 -17.22 -23.37
CA PHE A 137 9.71 -16.17 -24.29
C PHE A 137 9.69 -14.81 -23.59
N VAL A 138 10.05 -13.76 -24.32
CA VAL A 138 9.96 -12.36 -23.89
C VAL A 138 9.24 -11.56 -24.98
N LYS A 139 8.13 -10.90 -24.65
CA LYS A 139 7.30 -10.17 -25.61
C LYS A 139 7.34 -8.68 -25.26
N ILE A 140 7.91 -7.88 -26.16
CA ILE A 140 8.03 -6.43 -26.03
C ILE A 140 6.85 -5.82 -26.78
N VAL A 141 6.11 -4.92 -26.14
CA VAL A 141 4.91 -4.25 -26.68
C VAL A 141 5.16 -2.74 -26.66
N PRO A 142 5.60 -2.13 -27.77
CA PRO A 142 5.72 -0.68 -27.89
C PRO A 142 4.34 -0.02 -27.84
N VAL A 143 4.16 0.96 -26.95
CA VAL A 143 2.89 1.69 -26.76
C VAL A 143 2.92 3.01 -27.52
N SER A 144 3.98 3.80 -27.38
CA SER A 144 4.12 5.10 -28.05
C SER A 144 5.57 5.45 -28.41
N ALA A 145 5.73 6.37 -29.36
CA ALA A 145 6.99 7.03 -29.71
C ALA A 145 7.03 8.46 -29.13
N HIS A 146 8.21 9.09 -29.10
CA HIS A 146 8.35 10.49 -28.66
C HIS A 146 7.75 11.50 -29.67
N GLY A 147 7.74 11.16 -30.96
CA GLY A 147 7.07 11.95 -32.00
C GLY A 147 5.61 11.52 -32.20
N HIS A 148 4.68 12.45 -31.95
CA HIS A 148 3.20 12.26 -32.00
C HIS A 148 2.59 11.81 -33.35
N SER A 149 3.39 11.54 -34.38
CA SER A 149 2.94 11.06 -35.70
C SER A 149 4.01 10.19 -36.39
N PHE A 150 4.84 9.51 -35.60
CA PHE A 150 5.94 8.68 -36.07
C PHE A 150 5.73 7.21 -35.68
N HIS A 151 6.22 6.31 -36.54
CA HIS A 151 6.29 4.89 -36.23
C HIS A 151 7.24 4.64 -35.06
N THR A 152 6.85 3.76 -34.13
CA THR A 152 7.67 3.40 -32.98
C THR A 152 8.82 2.48 -33.42
N SER A 153 10.05 2.80 -33.01
CA SER A 153 11.27 2.04 -33.34
C SER A 153 11.99 1.52 -32.10
N ILE A 154 12.57 0.33 -32.23
CA ILE A 154 13.51 -0.28 -31.27
C ILE A 154 14.85 -0.45 -31.99
N TRP A 155 15.93 0.07 -31.40
CA TRP A 155 17.26 0.04 -32.02
C TRP A 155 18.03 -1.24 -31.71
N HIS A 156 18.22 -1.54 -30.42
CA HIS A 156 18.85 -2.77 -29.96
C HIS A 156 18.20 -3.25 -28.65
N VAL A 157 18.19 -4.57 -28.43
CA VAL A 157 17.75 -5.19 -27.17
C VAL A 157 18.81 -6.17 -26.66
N SER A 158 19.17 -6.04 -25.38
CA SER A 158 19.96 -7.02 -24.64
C SER A 158 19.21 -7.50 -23.40
N LEU A 159 19.44 -8.75 -22.99
CA LEU A 159 18.80 -9.38 -21.84
C LEU A 159 19.88 -9.91 -20.88
N SER A 160 19.69 -9.72 -19.58
CA SER A 160 20.53 -10.35 -18.55
C SER A 160 19.70 -11.21 -17.62
N GLY A 161 20.24 -12.34 -17.16
CA GLY A 161 19.53 -13.31 -16.36
C GLY A 161 20.41 -14.44 -15.82
N ILE A 162 19.79 -15.35 -15.09
CA ILE A 162 20.42 -16.61 -14.67
C ILE A 162 20.03 -17.69 -15.68
N THR A 163 21.03 -18.37 -16.25
CA THR A 163 20.85 -19.44 -17.24
C THR A 163 21.45 -20.77 -16.80
N ASP A 164 21.81 -20.92 -15.52
CA ASP A 164 22.37 -22.16 -15.00
C ASP A 164 21.35 -23.32 -15.10
N PRO A 165 21.66 -24.43 -15.77
CA PRO A 165 20.68 -25.50 -16.01
C PRO A 165 20.14 -26.17 -14.74
N SER A 166 20.92 -26.22 -13.65
CA SER A 166 20.49 -26.84 -12.40
C SER A 166 19.54 -25.93 -11.63
N TYR A 167 19.93 -24.66 -11.44
CA TYR A 167 19.11 -23.67 -10.76
C TYR A 167 17.81 -23.38 -11.53
N VAL A 168 17.88 -23.17 -12.85
CA VAL A 168 16.68 -22.90 -13.64
C VAL A 168 15.81 -24.16 -13.79
N GLY A 169 16.41 -25.36 -13.71
CA GLY A 169 15.69 -26.62 -13.57
C GLY A 169 14.86 -26.68 -12.29
N GLU A 170 15.47 -26.41 -11.13
CA GLU A 170 14.74 -26.33 -9.85
C GLU A 170 13.62 -25.29 -9.87
N ILE A 171 13.90 -24.08 -10.39
CA ILE A 171 12.89 -23.02 -10.51
C ILE A 171 11.74 -23.46 -11.42
N ARG A 172 12.02 -24.18 -12.52
CA ARG A 172 10.97 -24.71 -13.40
C ARG A 172 10.08 -25.70 -12.66
N THR A 173 10.65 -26.73 -12.01
CA THR A 173 9.88 -27.74 -11.29
C THR A 173 9.00 -27.12 -10.21
N ARG A 174 9.57 -26.22 -9.37
CA ARG A 174 8.81 -25.50 -8.34
C ARG A 174 7.69 -24.63 -8.93
N TYR A 175 7.88 -24.03 -10.11
CA TYR A 175 6.85 -23.23 -10.78
C TYR A 175 5.73 -24.09 -11.39
N GLU A 176 6.07 -25.29 -11.89
CA GLU A 176 5.10 -26.29 -12.36
C GLU A 176 4.26 -26.82 -11.17
N GLU A 177 4.90 -27.24 -10.07
CA GLU A 177 4.26 -27.65 -8.80
C GLU A 177 3.34 -26.54 -8.22
N TYR A 178 3.77 -25.28 -8.28
CA TYR A 178 2.97 -24.13 -7.87
C TYR A 178 1.71 -23.95 -8.73
N ARG A 179 1.83 -24.04 -10.07
CA ARG A 179 0.67 -23.92 -10.98
C ARG A 179 -0.32 -25.06 -10.76
N GLU A 180 0.16 -26.29 -10.58
CA GLU A 180 -0.68 -27.44 -10.21
C GLU A 180 -1.40 -27.21 -8.87
N THR A 181 -0.69 -26.72 -7.86
CA THR A 181 -1.26 -26.42 -6.53
C THR A 181 -2.36 -25.35 -6.60
N VAL A 182 -2.15 -24.27 -7.36
CA VAL A 182 -3.16 -23.23 -7.57
C VAL A 182 -4.39 -23.80 -8.28
N VAL A 183 -4.21 -24.46 -9.43
CA VAL A 183 -5.32 -25.06 -10.20
C VAL A 183 -6.10 -26.06 -9.33
N LEU A 184 -5.43 -26.91 -8.57
CA LEU A 184 -6.10 -27.93 -7.76
C LEU A 184 -6.84 -27.32 -6.53
N ARG A 185 -6.33 -26.22 -5.93
CA ARG A 185 -7.10 -25.45 -4.94
C ARG A 185 -8.38 -24.83 -5.54
N HIS A 186 -8.31 -24.27 -6.76
CA HIS A 186 -9.51 -23.74 -7.46
C HIS A 186 -10.49 -24.85 -7.87
N MET A 187 -10.00 -26.03 -8.30
CA MET A 187 -10.85 -27.20 -8.55
C MET A 187 -11.57 -27.68 -7.29
N LEU A 188 -10.86 -27.78 -6.16
CA LEU A 188 -11.44 -28.16 -4.87
C LEU A 188 -12.51 -27.16 -4.41
N LYS A 189 -12.26 -25.85 -4.56
CA LYS A 189 -13.29 -24.80 -4.34
C LYS A 189 -14.52 -25.02 -5.22
N LEU A 190 -14.34 -25.25 -6.53
CA LEU A 190 -15.45 -25.47 -7.46
C LEU A 190 -16.26 -26.73 -7.11
N LEU A 191 -15.62 -27.85 -6.80
CA LEU A 191 -16.30 -29.09 -6.39
C LEU A 191 -17.19 -28.86 -5.17
N ARG A 192 -16.66 -28.18 -4.14
CA ARG A 192 -17.41 -27.80 -2.94
C ARG A 192 -18.58 -26.86 -3.24
N GLN A 193 -18.37 -25.81 -4.02
CA GLN A 193 -19.44 -24.89 -4.46
C GLN A 193 -20.51 -25.58 -5.34
N ARG A 194 -20.19 -26.73 -5.96
CA ARG A 194 -21.13 -27.54 -6.75
C ARG A 194 -21.68 -28.76 -6.01
N ARG A 195 -21.48 -28.86 -4.68
CA ARG A 195 -21.96 -29.96 -3.83
C ARG A 195 -21.44 -31.34 -4.25
N LEU A 196 -20.22 -31.39 -4.79
CA LEU A 196 -19.52 -32.61 -5.20
C LEU A 196 -18.46 -32.95 -4.14
N LEU A 197 -18.91 -33.42 -2.97
CA LEU A 197 -18.08 -33.62 -1.78
C LEU A 197 -17.31 -34.95 -1.82
N THR A 198 -17.88 -36.02 -2.37
CA THR A 198 -17.20 -37.31 -2.58
C THR A 198 -15.90 -37.16 -3.40
N PRO A 199 -15.90 -36.53 -4.61
CA PRO A 199 -14.64 -36.32 -5.35
C PRO A 199 -13.72 -35.28 -4.69
N TYR A 200 -14.25 -34.29 -3.95
CA TYR A 200 -13.46 -33.34 -3.16
C TYR A 200 -12.62 -34.06 -2.09
N GLN A 201 -13.22 -34.96 -1.31
CA GLN A 201 -12.50 -35.77 -0.33
C GLN A 201 -11.54 -36.78 -0.97
N SER A 202 -11.93 -37.39 -2.10
CA SER A 202 -11.07 -38.31 -2.87
C SER A 202 -9.80 -37.64 -3.42
N ILE A 203 -9.86 -36.33 -3.71
CA ILE A 203 -8.69 -35.52 -4.09
C ILE A 203 -7.88 -35.12 -2.84
N LEU A 204 -8.52 -34.62 -1.77
CA LEU A 204 -7.83 -34.20 -0.54
C LEU A 204 -7.05 -35.35 0.10
N THR A 205 -7.68 -36.52 0.27
CA THR A 205 -7.03 -37.72 0.85
C THR A 205 -5.86 -38.27 0.02
N ARG A 206 -5.67 -37.76 -1.20
CA ARG A 206 -4.62 -38.18 -2.16
C ARG A 206 -3.67 -37.06 -2.58
N SER A 207 -3.78 -35.87 -1.98
CA SER A 207 -2.94 -34.71 -2.29
C SER A 207 -2.43 -34.07 -0.98
N ASN A 208 -1.22 -33.50 -1.01
CA ASN A 208 -0.68 -32.79 0.15
C ASN A 208 -1.10 -31.30 0.14
N ILE A 209 -2.36 -31.02 -0.24
CA ILE A 209 -2.86 -29.66 -0.44
C ILE A 209 -3.81 -29.27 0.70
N GLN A 210 -3.42 -28.23 1.42
CA GLN A 210 -4.32 -27.51 2.31
C GLN A 210 -5.08 -26.43 1.51
N VAL A 211 -6.42 -26.54 1.46
CA VAL A 211 -7.26 -25.56 0.75
C VAL A 211 -7.36 -24.24 1.52
N GLU A 212 -7.42 -24.30 2.85
CA GLU A 212 -7.72 -23.22 3.79
C GLU A 212 -7.32 -23.64 5.23
N HIS A 213 -7.48 -22.77 6.23
CA HIS A 213 -7.19 -23.13 7.63
C HIS A 213 -8.21 -24.14 8.20
N PRO A 214 -7.83 -25.12 9.06
CA PRO A 214 -8.76 -26.14 9.56
C PRO A 214 -10.01 -25.59 10.27
N VAL A 215 -9.89 -24.45 10.97
CA VAL A 215 -11.02 -23.74 11.60
C VAL A 215 -12.05 -23.28 10.55
N VAL A 216 -11.61 -22.89 9.35
CA VAL A 216 -12.47 -22.50 8.23
C VAL A 216 -13.16 -23.72 7.61
N THR A 217 -12.47 -24.85 7.48
CA THR A 217 -13.08 -26.13 7.04
C THR A 217 -14.08 -26.67 8.07
N ALA A 218 -13.79 -26.51 9.36
CA ALA A 218 -14.74 -26.79 10.44
C ALA A 218 -15.96 -25.85 10.37
N LEU A 219 -15.76 -24.55 10.13
CA LEU A 219 -16.85 -23.58 9.95
C LEU A 219 -17.74 -23.94 8.75
N HIS A 220 -17.17 -24.32 7.61
CA HIS A 220 -17.95 -24.83 6.47
C HIS A 220 -18.79 -26.05 6.85
N SER A 221 -18.18 -27.02 7.54
CA SER A 221 -18.84 -28.29 7.90
C SER A 221 -19.97 -28.07 8.92
N SER A 222 -19.74 -27.19 9.89
CA SER A 222 -20.67 -26.79 10.93
C SER A 222 -21.84 -25.96 10.37
N LEU A 223 -21.54 -24.90 9.61
CA LEU A 223 -22.53 -23.94 9.11
C LEU A 223 -23.29 -24.46 7.89
N VAL A 224 -22.57 -24.90 6.85
CA VAL A 224 -23.16 -25.24 5.55
C VAL A 224 -23.84 -26.61 5.61
N LEU A 225 -23.08 -27.64 5.97
CA LEU A 225 -23.56 -29.03 5.93
C LEU A 225 -24.51 -29.32 7.11
N GLN A 226 -24.04 -29.08 8.34
CA GLN A 226 -24.73 -29.56 9.54
C GLN A 226 -25.76 -28.56 10.13
N GLY A 227 -25.65 -27.26 9.84
CA GLY A 227 -26.52 -26.24 10.43
C GLY A 227 -26.35 -26.07 11.95
N LYS A 228 -25.15 -26.35 12.48
CA LYS A 228 -24.82 -26.24 13.90
C LYS A 228 -24.47 -24.79 14.23
N TRP A 229 -25.50 -23.97 14.42
CA TRP A 229 -25.38 -22.51 14.57
C TRP A 229 -24.46 -22.11 15.73
N ALA A 230 -24.61 -22.73 16.91
CA ALA A 230 -23.80 -22.43 18.09
C ALA A 230 -22.31 -22.77 17.92
N ASP A 231 -22.00 -23.94 17.34
CA ASP A 231 -20.63 -24.37 17.05
C ASP A 231 -19.99 -23.43 16.00
N SER A 232 -20.78 -22.97 15.04
CA SER A 232 -20.35 -21.99 14.03
C SER A 232 -20.01 -20.62 14.66
N GLU A 233 -20.77 -20.16 15.66
CA GLU A 233 -20.43 -18.95 16.42
C GLU A 233 -19.19 -19.12 17.31
N ALA A 234 -18.96 -20.32 17.84
CA ALA A 234 -17.75 -20.64 18.60
C ALA A 234 -16.51 -20.63 17.68
N LEU A 235 -16.62 -21.19 16.47
CA LEU A 235 -15.54 -21.23 15.48
C LEU A 235 -15.11 -19.83 14.98
N LEU A 236 -16.00 -18.83 14.96
CA LEU A 236 -15.61 -17.43 14.74
C LEU A 236 -14.73 -16.88 15.87
N SER A 237 -14.98 -17.32 17.11
CA SER A 237 -14.22 -16.90 18.29
C SER A 237 -12.86 -17.63 18.34
N GLU A 238 -12.81 -18.90 17.92
CA GLU A 238 -11.56 -19.63 17.70
C GLU A 238 -10.74 -19.00 16.56
N ALA A 239 -11.36 -18.64 15.44
CA ALA A 239 -10.69 -17.97 14.32
C ALA A 239 -9.99 -16.66 14.76
N SER A 240 -10.61 -15.91 15.68
CA SER A 240 -9.98 -14.76 16.31
C SER A 240 -8.81 -15.14 17.22
N SER A 241 -8.91 -16.21 18.01
CA SER A 241 -7.86 -16.61 18.95
C SER A 241 -6.61 -17.20 18.27
N VAL A 242 -6.75 -17.66 17.02
CA VAL A 242 -5.63 -18.10 16.17
C VAL A 242 -5.16 -17.04 15.15
N GLY A 243 -5.65 -15.80 15.24
CA GLY A 243 -5.19 -14.67 14.43
C GLY A 243 -5.70 -14.60 12.98
N LEU A 244 -6.71 -15.39 12.59
CA LEU A 244 -7.24 -15.38 11.22
C LEU A 244 -7.92 -14.04 10.84
N LEU A 245 -8.35 -13.27 11.84
CA LEU A 245 -8.99 -11.96 11.65
C LEU A 245 -7.97 -10.80 11.56
N ASP A 246 -6.70 -11.03 11.93
CA ASP A 246 -5.73 -9.96 12.18
C ASP A 246 -5.44 -9.14 10.90
N ALA A 247 -5.38 -9.80 9.75
CA ALA A 247 -5.22 -9.12 8.45
C ALA A 247 -6.43 -8.22 8.12
N TYR A 248 -7.66 -8.64 8.43
CA TYR A 248 -8.85 -7.82 8.22
C TYR A 248 -8.87 -6.64 9.21
N ILE A 249 -8.56 -6.89 10.49
CA ILE A 249 -8.40 -5.85 11.51
C ILE A 249 -7.36 -4.81 11.06
N GLN A 250 -6.26 -5.25 10.48
CA GLN A 250 -5.21 -4.37 9.96
C GLN A 250 -5.70 -3.47 8.82
N PHE A 251 -6.54 -3.97 7.90
CA PHE A 251 -7.11 -3.12 6.84
C PHE A 251 -8.33 -2.29 7.27
N CYS A 252 -8.85 -2.47 8.50
CA CYS A 252 -9.89 -1.61 9.07
C CYS A 252 -9.38 -0.19 9.36
N GLN A 253 -10.29 0.79 9.31
CA GLN A 253 -10.02 2.22 9.46
C GLN A 253 -9.25 2.54 10.77
N PRO A 254 -8.01 3.07 10.71
CA PRO A 254 -7.25 3.46 11.89
C PRO A 254 -7.74 4.77 12.50
N HIS A 255 -7.77 4.79 13.84
CA HIS A 255 -8.07 5.95 14.67
C HIS A 255 -6.92 6.21 15.63
N SER A 256 -6.63 7.48 15.91
CA SER A 256 -5.54 7.91 16.80
C SER A 256 -6.08 8.24 18.19
N GLN A 257 -5.51 7.58 19.19
CA GLN A 257 -5.75 7.84 20.61
C GLN A 257 -4.54 8.57 21.17
N TRP A 258 -4.70 9.83 21.55
CA TRP A 258 -3.63 10.68 22.07
C TRP A 258 -3.75 10.84 23.59
N ARG A 259 -2.59 10.89 24.27
CA ARG A 259 -2.46 11.23 25.69
C ARG A 259 -1.26 12.16 25.86
N ARG A 260 -1.48 13.33 26.46
CA ARG A 260 -0.41 14.25 26.83
C ARG A 260 0.40 13.68 28.00
N LEU A 261 1.71 13.90 27.98
CA LEU A 261 2.65 13.44 29.00
C LEU A 261 3.18 14.65 29.77
N HIS A 262 2.71 14.84 30.99
CA HIS A 262 3.13 15.93 31.90
C HIS A 262 4.37 15.53 32.70
N ALA A 263 5.32 14.87 32.04
CA ALA A 263 6.52 14.35 32.65
C ALA A 263 7.53 15.47 32.93
N THR A 264 8.24 15.35 34.05
CA THR A 264 9.36 16.19 34.47
C THR A 264 10.47 15.32 35.05
N ASP A 265 11.59 15.92 35.42
CA ASP A 265 12.71 15.25 36.07
C ASP A 265 12.61 15.20 37.61
N ALA A 266 13.72 15.32 38.33
CA ALA A 266 13.77 15.25 39.80
C ALA A 266 13.50 16.59 40.47
N ASP A 267 13.89 17.69 39.82
CA ASP A 267 13.81 19.05 40.34
C ASP A 267 12.58 19.79 39.78
N GLY A 268 11.98 19.25 38.71
CA GLY A 268 10.72 19.70 38.12
C GLY A 268 10.86 20.17 36.68
N ASP A 269 12.05 20.07 36.10
CA ASP A 269 12.35 20.57 34.76
C ASP A 269 11.99 19.54 33.67
N ALA A 270 11.91 20.04 32.43
CA ALA A 270 11.64 19.27 31.22
C ALA A 270 12.33 19.96 30.02
N PRO A 271 12.50 19.28 28.86
CA PRO A 271 13.06 19.90 27.67
C PRO A 271 12.30 21.16 27.26
N SER A 272 13.01 22.29 27.16
CA SER A 272 12.40 23.59 26.80
C SER A 272 11.82 23.60 25.39
N LYS A 273 10.92 24.56 25.10
CA LYS A 273 10.25 24.70 23.79
C LYS A 273 11.26 24.74 22.63
N ARG A 274 11.07 23.91 21.60
CA ARG A 274 12.09 23.74 20.54
C ARG A 274 11.57 23.13 19.24
N GLY A 275 12.17 23.54 18.12
CA GLY A 275 12.02 22.92 16.80
C GLY A 275 13.36 22.41 16.28
N GLY A 276 13.36 21.47 15.34
CA GLY A 276 14.58 20.99 14.67
C GLY A 276 15.55 20.21 15.57
N HIS A 277 15.13 19.81 16.76
CA HIS A 277 15.84 18.86 17.63
C HIS A 277 15.84 17.45 17.02
N ALA A 278 16.60 16.52 17.58
CA ALA A 278 16.50 15.09 17.23
C ALA A 278 16.10 14.23 18.43
N MET A 279 15.47 13.09 18.14
CA MET A 279 15.11 12.07 19.12
C MET A 279 15.52 10.68 18.62
N ALA A 280 15.85 9.78 19.55
CA ALA A 280 16.09 8.36 19.26
C ALA A 280 15.60 7.49 20.43
N LEU A 281 15.00 6.34 20.13
CA LEU A 281 14.52 5.37 21.13
C LEU A 281 15.51 4.21 21.28
N ASP A 282 15.78 3.83 22.53
CA ASP A 282 16.24 2.49 22.90
C ASP A 282 15.04 1.60 23.26
N PRO A 283 14.55 0.75 22.34
CA PRO A 283 13.39 -0.11 22.59
C PRO A 283 13.72 -1.27 23.55
N GLY A 284 15.00 -1.55 23.81
CA GLY A 284 15.39 -2.60 24.74
C GLY A 284 15.25 -2.21 26.22
N ASN A 285 15.29 -0.91 26.51
CA ASN A 285 15.17 -0.35 27.86
C ASN A 285 13.98 0.61 28.04
N GLY A 286 13.31 1.02 26.95
CA GLY A 286 12.25 2.02 27.00
C GLY A 286 12.77 3.43 27.27
N LEU A 287 13.94 3.80 26.71
CA LEU A 287 14.57 5.10 26.93
C LEU A 287 14.55 5.94 25.66
N ILE A 288 13.99 7.15 25.74
CA ILE A 288 13.90 8.10 24.61
C ILE A 288 14.88 9.24 24.84
N TYR A 289 15.90 9.31 24.01
CA TYR A 289 16.92 10.36 24.05
C TYR A 289 16.50 11.55 23.18
N LEU A 290 16.79 12.77 23.63
CA LEU A 290 16.51 14.03 22.93
C LEU A 290 17.72 14.95 23.00
N LEU A 291 18.13 15.52 21.86
CA LEU A 291 19.28 16.44 21.78
C LEU A 291 18.92 17.74 21.03
N GLY A 292 19.36 18.87 21.60
CA GLY A 292 19.52 20.14 20.90
C GLY A 292 18.24 20.72 20.27
N GLY A 293 18.37 21.31 19.08
CA GLY A 293 17.29 22.04 18.38
C GLY A 293 17.47 23.56 18.42
N TRP A 294 16.39 24.30 18.20
CA TRP A 294 16.34 25.78 18.24
C TRP A 294 15.09 26.28 18.98
N ASP A 295 15.27 27.17 19.95
CA ASP A 295 14.26 27.58 20.95
C ASP A 295 13.39 28.80 20.57
N GLY A 296 13.78 29.52 19.52
CA GLY A 296 13.24 30.84 19.16
C GLY A 296 14.30 31.95 19.11
N GLN A 297 15.50 31.70 19.63
CA GLN A 297 16.60 32.66 19.75
C GLN A 297 17.96 32.05 19.39
N LYS A 298 18.23 30.82 19.84
CA LYS A 298 19.52 30.13 19.64
C LYS A 298 19.36 28.64 19.37
N SER A 299 20.40 28.06 18.78
CA SER A 299 20.63 26.63 18.73
C SER A 299 21.01 26.10 20.13
N LEU A 300 20.70 24.82 20.36
CA LEU A 300 20.85 24.15 21.66
C LEU A 300 21.77 22.93 21.58
N ASP A 301 22.43 22.62 22.70
CA ASP A 301 23.26 21.44 22.96
C ASP A 301 22.90 20.72 24.28
N ASP A 302 21.70 20.96 24.82
CA ASP A 302 21.21 20.23 25.98
C ASP A 302 20.70 18.83 25.58
N PHE A 303 21.02 17.84 26.42
CA PHE A 303 20.82 16.43 26.14
C PHE A 303 20.02 15.76 27.26
N TRP A 304 18.91 15.13 26.88
CA TRP A 304 17.90 14.60 27.79
C TRP A 304 17.59 13.13 27.50
N VAL A 305 17.09 12.42 28.51
CA VAL A 305 16.45 11.11 28.34
C VAL A 305 15.13 11.03 29.09
N TYR A 306 14.10 10.49 28.45
CA TYR A 306 12.83 10.11 29.06
C TYR A 306 12.79 8.60 29.27
N ASP A 307 12.41 8.18 30.48
CA ASP A 307 12.13 6.78 30.81
C ASP A 307 10.63 6.52 30.65
N VAL A 308 10.29 5.65 29.69
CA VAL A 308 8.91 5.28 29.35
C VAL A 308 8.22 4.50 30.47
N ASN A 309 8.99 3.75 31.27
CA ASN A 309 8.45 2.93 32.36
C ASN A 309 8.23 3.74 33.65
N ALA A 310 9.10 4.71 33.91
CA ALA A 310 8.98 5.64 35.03
C ALA A 310 8.14 6.89 34.73
N GLU A 311 7.71 7.07 33.47
CA GLU A 311 7.04 8.26 32.90
C GLU A 311 7.73 9.60 33.26
N ARG A 312 9.08 9.65 33.26
CA ARG A 312 9.86 10.81 33.73
C ARG A 312 11.07 11.16 32.86
N TRP A 313 11.40 12.45 32.84
CA TRP A 313 12.62 12.96 32.20
C TRP A 313 13.84 12.88 33.14
N ARG A 314 15.02 13.08 32.55
CA ARG A 314 16.29 13.32 33.22
C ARG A 314 17.23 14.06 32.28
N VAL A 315 17.85 15.14 32.75
CA VAL A 315 19.00 15.75 32.07
C VAL A 315 20.18 14.76 32.07
N ILE A 316 20.76 14.51 30.90
CA ILE A 316 22.09 13.88 30.77
C ILE A 316 23.15 14.97 30.81
N SER A 317 22.94 16.05 30.04
CA SER A 317 23.84 17.20 29.98
C SER A 317 23.07 18.50 29.74
N HIS A 318 23.49 19.58 30.38
CA HIS A 318 22.92 20.91 30.12
C HIS A 318 23.56 21.60 28.90
N ASN A 319 24.81 21.26 28.56
CA ASN A 319 25.54 21.82 27.41
C ASN A 319 26.59 20.79 26.95
N THR A 320 26.32 19.95 25.93
CA THR A 320 27.31 18.95 25.49
C THR A 320 28.58 19.55 24.89
N SER A 321 28.57 20.84 24.51
CA SER A 321 29.78 21.56 24.06
C SER A 321 30.86 21.69 25.14
N PHE A 322 30.52 21.53 26.42
CA PHE A 322 31.49 21.51 27.52
C PHE A 322 32.04 20.10 27.82
N GLU A 323 31.52 19.05 27.16
CA GLU A 323 31.99 17.69 27.31
C GLU A 323 33.13 17.36 26.34
N LYS A 324 34.02 16.46 26.76
CA LYS A 324 35.13 16.02 25.90
C LYS A 324 34.56 15.30 24.67
N ASN A 325 34.86 15.84 23.49
CA ASN A 325 34.31 15.41 22.19
C ASN A 325 32.79 15.55 22.05
N GLY A 326 32.11 16.29 22.92
CA GLY A 326 30.67 16.50 22.82
C GLY A 326 30.29 17.41 21.63
N PRO A 327 29.07 17.29 21.10
CA PRO A 327 28.61 18.13 19.98
C PRO A 327 28.34 19.58 20.42
N GLU A 328 28.75 20.53 19.58
CA GLU A 328 28.37 21.95 19.67
C GLU A 328 26.85 22.18 19.40
N PRO A 329 26.26 23.32 19.81
CA PRO A 329 24.83 23.64 19.60
C PRO A 329 24.37 23.49 18.15
N ARG A 330 23.23 22.81 17.95
CA ARG A 330 22.76 22.43 16.61
C ARG A 330 21.27 22.22 16.46
N SER A 331 20.73 22.75 15.37
CA SER A 331 19.38 22.47 14.86
C SER A 331 19.41 21.62 13.58
N CYS A 332 18.25 21.12 13.14
CA CYS A 332 17.98 20.37 11.91
C CYS A 332 18.89 19.15 11.59
N HIS A 333 19.60 18.64 12.60
CA HIS A 333 20.46 17.46 12.57
C HIS A 333 19.65 16.15 12.58
N LYS A 334 20.31 14.99 12.56
CA LYS A 334 19.68 13.68 12.80
C LYS A 334 20.44 12.85 13.82
N MET A 335 19.69 12.01 14.52
CA MET A 335 20.17 11.13 15.58
C MET A 335 19.52 9.76 15.40
N VAL A 336 20.29 8.68 15.49
CA VAL A 336 19.77 7.29 15.42
C VAL A 336 20.38 6.44 16.52
N TYR A 337 19.64 5.46 17.02
CA TYR A 337 20.13 4.47 17.97
C TYR A 337 20.47 3.17 17.26
N ASP A 338 21.58 2.55 17.64
CA ASP A 338 21.92 1.18 17.28
C ASP A 338 21.71 0.27 18.49
N THR A 339 20.73 -0.64 18.43
CA THR A 339 20.45 -1.59 19.52
C THR A 339 21.59 -2.58 19.79
N LYS A 340 22.44 -2.83 18.78
CA LYS A 340 23.50 -3.84 18.81
C LYS A 340 24.72 -3.35 19.58
N SER A 341 25.29 -2.20 19.20
CA SER A 341 26.35 -1.53 19.98
C SER A 341 25.82 -0.74 21.18
N ALA A 342 24.53 -0.40 21.22
CA ALA A 342 23.94 0.58 22.15
C ALA A 342 24.69 1.90 22.16
N CYS A 343 24.85 2.40 20.94
CA CYS A 343 25.40 3.71 20.67
C CYS A 343 24.36 4.55 19.93
N ILE A 344 24.34 5.84 20.26
CA ILE A 344 23.64 6.86 19.50
C ILE A 344 24.62 7.45 18.50
N TYR A 345 24.22 7.59 17.25
CA TYR A 345 25.00 8.23 16.18
C TYR A 345 24.32 9.54 15.77
N LEU A 346 25.11 10.59 15.61
CA LEU A 346 24.67 11.97 15.41
C LEU A 346 25.44 12.61 14.25
N LEU A 347 24.72 13.19 13.29
CA LEU A 347 25.29 13.80 12.10
C LEU A 347 24.61 15.13 11.74
N GLY A 348 25.41 16.06 11.22
CA GLY A 348 24.97 17.32 10.63
C GLY A 348 24.55 18.38 11.65
N ARG A 349 24.23 19.57 11.13
CA ARG A 349 23.67 20.72 11.85
C ARG A 349 23.25 21.81 10.87
N LEU A 350 22.34 22.67 11.33
CA LEU A 350 22.25 24.08 10.96
C LEU A 350 22.53 24.88 12.24
N GLY A 351 23.56 25.71 12.25
CA GLY A 351 23.96 26.57 13.36
C GLY A 351 23.63 28.05 13.10
N ASP A 352 23.50 28.82 14.17
CA ASP A 352 22.99 30.20 14.11
C ASP A 352 23.89 31.15 13.30
N GLY A 353 25.22 30.93 13.34
CA GLY A 353 26.20 31.69 12.56
C GLY A 353 26.33 31.25 11.09
N ASP A 354 25.78 30.09 10.70
CA ASP A 354 25.86 29.60 9.32
C ASP A 354 24.95 30.43 8.39
N THR A 355 23.85 31.02 8.90
CA THR A 355 22.78 31.64 8.11
C THR A 355 22.92 33.15 7.85
N LEU A 356 23.90 33.82 8.46
CA LEU A 356 24.15 35.25 8.26
C LEU A 356 25.07 35.50 7.06
N LYS A 357 24.87 36.60 6.31
CA LYS A 357 25.78 36.93 5.21
C LYS A 357 27.15 37.39 5.76
N ALA A 358 28.23 37.06 5.05
CA ALA A 358 29.59 37.30 5.50
C ALA A 358 29.88 38.79 5.85
N ASP A 359 29.23 39.72 5.15
CA ASP A 359 29.34 41.16 5.40
C ASP A 359 28.67 41.59 6.72
N GLU A 360 27.53 40.98 7.08
CA GLU A 360 26.80 41.25 8.32
C GLU A 360 27.57 40.73 9.54
N ASN A 361 28.22 39.57 9.41
CA ASN A 361 29.12 39.02 10.42
C ASN A 361 30.28 39.99 10.75
N GLN A 362 30.90 40.63 9.75
CA GLN A 362 31.98 41.59 10.01
C GLN A 362 31.53 42.80 10.86
N GLU A 363 30.33 43.33 10.60
CA GLU A 363 29.82 44.50 11.32
C GLU A 363 29.31 44.15 12.72
N LEU A 364 28.78 42.93 12.92
CA LEU A 364 28.47 42.39 14.24
C LEU A 364 29.72 42.18 15.11
N PHE A 365 30.78 41.56 14.57
CA PHE A 365 32.03 41.39 15.33
C PHE A 365 32.70 42.73 15.67
N ARG A 366 32.62 43.74 14.80
CA ARG A 366 33.05 45.12 15.15
C ARG A 366 32.26 45.70 16.33
N ARG A 367 30.95 45.46 16.41
CA ARG A 367 30.10 45.94 17.51
C ARG A 367 30.30 45.17 18.81
N ALA A 368 30.68 43.89 18.75
CA ALA A 368 30.98 43.06 19.91
C ALA A 368 32.30 43.45 20.61
N GLY A 369 33.22 44.11 19.90
CA GLY A 369 34.52 44.54 20.44
C GLY A 369 35.56 43.41 20.56
N GLU A 370 35.26 42.23 20.04
CA GLU A 370 36.17 41.07 20.06
C GLU A 370 37.24 41.19 18.96
N THR A 371 38.51 41.25 19.36
CA THR A 371 39.63 41.22 18.42
C THR A 371 39.81 39.82 17.84
N LEU A 372 39.45 39.65 16.57
CA LEU A 372 39.66 38.42 15.81
C LEU A 372 41.15 37.99 15.80
N ASP A 373 41.46 36.88 16.45
CA ASP A 373 42.64 36.10 16.10
C ASP A 373 42.38 35.40 14.75
N GLY A 374 43.35 35.49 13.84
CA GLY A 374 43.18 35.26 12.39
C GLY A 374 42.95 33.80 11.97
N SER A 375 42.71 32.89 12.93
CA SER A 375 42.58 31.45 12.70
C SER A 375 41.15 30.90 12.82
N ARG A 376 40.14 31.73 13.15
CA ARG A 376 38.73 31.32 13.28
C ARG A 376 37.85 31.75 12.10
N SER A 377 38.33 31.51 10.88
CA SER A 377 37.42 31.43 9.72
C SER A 377 36.55 30.18 9.89
N GLY A 378 35.23 30.34 10.02
CA GLY A 378 34.30 29.26 10.36
C GLY A 378 34.30 28.15 9.31
N ALA A 379 34.91 27.01 9.63
CA ALA A 379 34.98 25.88 8.71
C ALA A 379 33.66 25.08 8.75
N TYR A 380 33.04 24.91 7.57
CA TYR A 380 31.80 24.14 7.39
C TYR A 380 32.07 22.62 7.41
N CYS A 381 32.58 22.11 8.53
CA CYS A 381 32.98 20.72 8.70
C CYS A 381 31.79 19.79 8.97
N SER A 382 31.77 18.62 8.33
CA SER A 382 30.72 17.61 8.49
C SER A 382 31.03 16.71 9.69
N GLU A 383 30.92 17.26 10.90
CA GLU A 383 31.23 16.55 12.15
C GLU A 383 30.33 15.31 12.34
N PHE A 384 30.91 14.18 12.74
CA PHE A 384 30.17 12.94 13.00
C PHE A 384 30.51 12.36 14.37
N TYR A 385 29.49 12.16 15.19
CA TYR A 385 29.61 11.84 16.61
C TYR A 385 28.95 10.50 16.97
N ARG A 386 29.45 9.90 18.05
CA ARG A 386 28.87 8.74 18.74
C ARG A 386 28.76 8.99 20.23
N TYR A 387 27.63 8.62 20.84
CA TYR A 387 27.46 8.58 22.30
C TYR A 387 27.15 7.16 22.77
N HIS A 388 27.77 6.71 23.86
CA HIS A 388 27.57 5.36 24.41
C HIS A 388 26.48 5.38 25.49
N THR A 389 25.43 4.57 25.36
CA THR A 389 24.36 4.49 26.37
C THR A 389 24.64 3.46 27.47
N ARG A 390 25.47 2.45 27.21
CA ARG A 390 25.86 1.38 28.15
C ARG A 390 27.32 0.97 27.99
N GLY A 391 27.84 0.19 28.95
CA GLY A 391 29.23 -0.32 28.95
C GLY A 391 30.23 0.58 29.69
N LEU A 392 31.53 0.32 29.51
CA LEU A 392 32.62 1.04 30.20
C LEU A 392 32.76 2.52 29.79
N ASP A 393 32.19 2.86 28.63
CA ASP A 393 32.17 4.22 28.07
C ASP A 393 30.81 4.91 28.13
N ALA A 394 29.84 4.31 28.83
CA ALA A 394 28.52 4.90 29.07
C ALA A 394 28.63 6.35 29.58
N GLY A 395 27.87 7.26 28.95
CA GLY A 395 27.91 8.69 29.29
C GLY A 395 29.01 9.50 28.58
N LYS A 396 29.73 8.93 27.60
CA LYS A 396 30.81 9.63 26.87
C LYS A 396 30.49 9.81 25.40
N TRP A 397 31.05 10.86 24.81
CA TRP A 397 31.07 11.13 23.37
C TRP A 397 32.41 10.75 22.72
N ASP A 398 32.32 10.20 21.52
CA ASP A 398 33.42 10.12 20.55
C ASP A 398 33.10 11.03 19.36
N LEU A 399 34.07 11.86 18.97
CA LEU A 399 34.10 12.47 17.63
C LEU A 399 34.71 11.43 16.68
N LEU A 400 33.88 10.77 15.86
CA LEU A 400 34.32 9.73 14.94
C LEU A 400 35.08 10.32 13.75
N THR A 401 34.63 11.47 13.24
CA THR A 401 35.31 12.23 12.21
C THR A 401 35.03 13.73 12.39
N PHE A 402 36.07 14.56 12.36
CA PHE A 402 35.95 16.03 12.40
C PHE A 402 35.24 16.59 11.15
N ASP A 403 35.55 16.05 9.98
CA ASP A 403 34.81 16.31 8.74
C ASP A 403 34.68 15.00 7.95
N THR A 404 33.46 14.50 7.77
CA THR A 404 33.22 13.24 7.06
C THR A 404 33.61 13.28 5.58
N VAL A 405 33.71 14.45 4.93
CA VAL A 405 34.24 14.58 3.55
C VAL A 405 35.65 14.01 3.44
N CYS A 406 36.52 14.27 4.42
CA CYS A 406 37.88 13.72 4.49
C CYS A 406 37.93 12.17 4.55
N SER A 407 36.79 11.53 4.84
CA SER A 407 36.62 10.07 4.90
C SER A 407 35.69 9.49 3.81
N GLY A 408 35.32 10.29 2.81
CA GLY A 408 34.42 9.88 1.71
C GLY A 408 32.92 9.91 2.05
N GLY A 409 32.56 10.57 3.15
CA GLY A 409 31.19 10.80 3.60
C GLY A 409 30.56 12.07 3.00
N PRO A 410 29.38 12.47 3.52
CA PRO A 410 28.67 13.67 3.06
C PRO A 410 29.36 14.97 3.52
N PRO A 411 29.19 16.09 2.79
CA PRO A 411 29.48 17.43 3.31
C PRO A 411 28.55 17.81 4.46
N LEU A 412 28.81 18.94 5.13
CA LEU A 412 27.96 19.42 6.22
C LEU A 412 26.53 19.64 5.70
N ILE A 413 25.54 19.03 6.38
CA ILE A 413 24.14 18.97 5.93
C ILE A 413 23.12 19.14 7.05
N PHE A 414 22.00 19.80 6.71
CA PHE A 414 20.79 19.87 7.53
C PHE A 414 19.54 19.39 6.79
N ASP A 415 18.53 18.93 7.55
CA ASP A 415 17.28 18.33 7.05
C ASP A 415 17.47 17.22 6.00
N HIS A 416 18.61 16.53 6.12
CA HIS A 416 18.83 15.18 5.62
C HIS A 416 18.01 14.18 6.44
N GLN A 417 17.99 12.92 6.00
CA GLN A 417 17.51 11.80 6.80
C GLN A 417 18.61 10.77 7.02
N MET A 418 18.54 10.08 8.17
CA MET A 418 19.50 9.08 8.60
C MET A 418 18.75 7.91 9.25
N VAL A 419 19.13 6.67 8.91
CA VAL A 419 18.57 5.43 9.47
C VAL A 419 19.70 4.43 9.74
N MET A 420 19.50 3.49 10.67
CA MET A 420 20.49 2.49 11.07
C MET A 420 19.98 1.07 10.82
N ASP A 421 20.67 0.32 9.96
CA ASP A 421 20.58 -1.14 9.96
C ASP A 421 21.43 -1.67 11.11
N CYS A 422 20.76 -1.92 12.24
CA CYS A 422 21.39 -2.40 13.47
C CYS A 422 22.08 -3.75 13.25
N GLU A 423 21.51 -4.64 12.42
CA GLU A 423 22.04 -5.99 12.21
C GLU A 423 23.24 -6.00 11.26
N ALA A 424 23.13 -5.33 10.11
CA ALA A 424 24.22 -5.13 9.17
C ALA A 424 25.33 -4.23 9.74
N GLN A 425 25.03 -3.39 10.75
CA GLN A 425 25.90 -2.35 11.30
C GLN A 425 26.26 -1.29 10.25
N ILE A 426 25.23 -0.79 9.56
CA ILE A 426 25.34 0.20 8.49
C ILE A 426 24.34 1.34 8.70
N LEU A 427 24.84 2.57 8.80
CA LEU A 427 23.98 3.76 8.69
C LEU A 427 23.77 4.09 7.22
N TYR A 428 22.57 4.55 6.87
CA TYR A 428 22.25 5.15 5.56
C TYR A 428 21.85 6.61 5.77
N VAL A 429 22.43 7.50 4.97
CA VAL A 429 22.20 8.95 5.02
C VAL A 429 21.80 9.42 3.63
N PHE A 430 20.70 10.16 3.52
CA PHE A 430 20.23 10.70 2.24
C PHE A 430 19.86 12.19 2.35
N GLY A 431 20.21 12.93 1.30
CA GLY A 431 19.69 14.28 1.06
C GLY A 431 20.18 15.32 2.06
N GLY A 432 19.33 16.31 2.31
CA GLY A 432 19.66 17.52 3.06
C GLY A 432 20.22 18.62 2.17
N ARG A 433 20.12 19.86 2.68
CA ARG A 433 20.82 21.03 2.13
C ARG A 433 22.27 20.98 2.57
N VAL A 434 23.21 21.27 1.67
CA VAL A 434 24.62 21.45 2.04
C VAL A 434 24.81 22.83 2.64
N VAL A 435 25.65 22.93 3.67
CA VAL A 435 26.13 24.20 4.24
C VAL A 435 27.59 24.37 3.82
N ASP A 436 27.86 25.35 2.96
CA ASP A 436 29.23 25.73 2.55
C ASP A 436 29.43 27.25 2.41
N GLY A 437 28.48 28.04 2.94
CA GLY A 437 28.47 29.51 2.91
C GLY A 437 27.89 30.13 1.64
N ASP A 438 27.78 29.38 0.54
CA ASP A 438 27.16 29.83 -0.71
C ASP A 438 25.67 29.45 -0.72
N TRP A 439 24.89 30.33 -0.07
CA TRP A 439 23.44 30.23 0.04
C TRP A 439 22.69 30.62 -1.23
N ASP A 440 23.33 31.35 -2.14
CA ASP A 440 22.73 31.77 -3.41
C ASP A 440 22.71 30.60 -4.44
N SER A 441 23.57 29.58 -4.27
CA SER A 441 23.60 28.35 -5.09
C SER A 441 23.15 27.09 -4.29
N PRO A 442 21.84 26.75 -4.29
CA PRO A 442 21.29 25.69 -3.46
C PRO A 442 21.82 24.27 -3.77
N LYS A 443 22.73 23.78 -2.93
CA LYS A 443 23.35 22.44 -3.01
C LYS A 443 22.66 21.41 -2.12
N TYR A 444 22.80 20.13 -2.48
CA TYR A 444 22.16 18.99 -1.82
C TYR A 444 23.08 17.77 -1.80
N SER A 445 23.00 16.95 -0.75
CA SER A 445 23.81 15.74 -0.63
C SER A 445 23.12 14.50 -1.22
N GLY A 446 23.92 13.48 -1.58
CA GLY A 446 23.48 12.23 -2.20
C GLY A 446 23.06 11.14 -1.20
N LEU A 447 23.05 9.88 -1.66
CA LEU A 447 22.83 8.70 -0.82
C LEU A 447 24.16 8.08 -0.41
N TYR A 448 24.46 8.09 0.88
CA TYR A 448 25.66 7.53 1.48
C TYR A 448 25.32 6.37 2.41
N SER A 449 26.27 5.46 2.61
CA SER A 449 26.28 4.53 3.73
C SER A 449 27.57 4.62 4.53
N TYR A 450 27.50 4.34 5.84
CA TYR A 450 28.64 4.22 6.74
C TYR A 450 28.65 2.84 7.39
N ASN A 451 29.72 2.07 7.17
CA ASN A 451 29.90 0.77 7.81
C ASN A 451 30.61 0.95 9.16
N VAL A 452 29.87 0.77 10.26
CA VAL A 452 30.37 1.00 11.63
C VAL A 452 31.60 0.15 11.95
N ARG A 453 31.60 -1.12 11.51
CA ARG A 453 32.67 -2.09 11.83
C ARG A 453 34.02 -1.78 11.17
N THR A 454 34.02 -1.01 10.08
CA THR A 454 35.22 -0.65 9.32
C THR A 454 35.51 0.85 9.32
N SER A 455 34.64 1.65 9.95
CA SER A 455 34.67 3.12 9.99
C SER A 455 34.77 3.79 8.61
N LYS A 456 34.13 3.21 7.59
CA LYS A 456 34.21 3.68 6.20
C LYS A 456 32.86 4.15 5.66
N TRP A 457 32.88 5.31 5.01
CA TRP A 457 31.80 5.79 4.16
C TRP A 457 31.87 5.18 2.76
N LYS A 458 30.71 5.10 2.11
CA LYS A 458 30.54 4.74 0.69
C LYS A 458 29.39 5.58 0.12
N LEU A 459 29.69 6.42 -0.87
CA LEU A 459 28.68 7.03 -1.72
C LEU A 459 28.02 5.94 -2.59
N LEU A 460 26.71 5.74 -2.45
CA LEU A 460 25.96 4.69 -3.15
C LEU A 460 25.48 5.15 -4.54
N GLN A 461 25.35 6.46 -4.76
CA GLN A 461 25.07 7.07 -6.06
C GLN A 461 26.07 8.19 -6.40
N PRO A 462 27.27 7.85 -6.93
CA PRO A 462 28.20 8.85 -7.44
C PRO A 462 27.65 9.48 -8.73
N GLN A 463 27.59 10.81 -8.78
CA GLN A 463 27.45 11.53 -10.04
C GLN A 463 28.76 11.44 -10.83
N PRO A 464 28.73 11.30 -12.17
CA PRO A 464 29.95 11.22 -12.98
C PRO A 464 30.70 12.56 -12.95
N ALA A 465 31.93 12.55 -12.42
CA ALA A 465 32.68 13.74 -12.01
C ALA A 465 33.38 14.53 -13.14
N SER A 466 32.89 14.45 -14.38
CA SER A 466 33.46 15.12 -15.56
C SER A 466 32.43 15.97 -16.29
N SER A 467 32.71 17.26 -16.42
CA SER A 467 31.82 18.30 -16.94
C SER A 467 31.50 18.20 -18.44
N LEU A 468 30.52 19.02 -18.88
CA LEU A 468 30.10 19.31 -20.26
C LEU A 468 29.03 18.39 -20.91
N SER A 469 28.45 17.41 -20.22
CA SER A 469 27.20 16.74 -20.67
C SER A 469 26.27 16.36 -19.51
N SER A 470 25.39 17.28 -19.13
CA SER A 470 24.47 17.11 -18.00
C SER A 470 23.11 16.53 -18.42
N SER A 471 23.03 15.20 -18.56
CA SER A 471 21.76 14.49 -18.82
C SER A 471 21.49 13.27 -17.91
N VAL A 472 22.51 12.70 -17.28
CA VAL A 472 22.35 11.59 -16.31
C VAL A 472 21.88 12.15 -14.97
N GLN A 473 20.59 12.44 -14.86
CA GLN A 473 19.92 12.72 -13.58
C GLN A 473 19.98 11.46 -12.69
N PRO A 474 20.21 11.59 -11.37
CA PRO A 474 20.13 10.47 -10.44
C PRO A 474 18.70 9.91 -10.39
N PRO A 475 18.50 8.59 -10.17
CA PRO A 475 17.19 7.95 -10.08
C PRO A 475 16.22 8.56 -9.05
N ILE A 476 16.75 9.22 -8.02
CA ILE A 476 15.98 10.05 -7.09
C ILE A 476 16.62 11.44 -7.00
N THR A 477 15.81 12.49 -7.10
CA THR A 477 16.29 13.87 -6.99
C THR A 477 16.77 14.17 -5.55
N PRO A 478 18.02 14.65 -5.34
CA PRO A 478 18.52 15.09 -4.04
C PRO A 478 17.68 16.23 -3.45
N ARG A 479 17.31 16.11 -2.17
CA ARG A 479 16.17 16.81 -1.54
C ARG A 479 16.37 16.98 -0.03
N PHE A 480 15.62 17.88 0.61
CA PHE A 480 15.67 18.10 2.07
C PHE A 480 14.26 18.12 2.70
N GLY A 481 14.18 17.91 4.01
CA GLY A 481 12.92 17.85 4.77
C GLY A 481 11.95 16.76 4.31
N HIS A 482 12.49 15.75 3.62
CA HIS A 482 11.81 14.55 3.12
C HIS A 482 11.68 13.49 4.22
N SER A 483 11.04 12.37 3.93
CA SER A 483 11.03 11.18 4.80
C SER A 483 11.86 10.05 4.21
N MET A 484 12.63 9.36 5.05
CA MET A 484 13.29 8.10 4.74
C MET A 484 13.13 7.13 5.90
N VAL A 485 12.75 5.89 5.61
CA VAL A 485 12.65 4.79 6.60
C VAL A 485 13.25 3.50 6.02
N LEU A 486 13.76 2.63 6.88
CA LEU A 486 14.33 1.32 6.51
C LEU A 486 13.37 0.20 6.91
N ASP A 487 13.03 -0.66 5.97
CA ASP A 487 12.53 -2.01 6.26
C ASP A 487 13.74 -2.97 6.34
N PRO A 488 14.14 -3.42 7.55
CA PRO A 488 15.27 -4.33 7.73
C PRO A 488 14.94 -5.79 7.40
N ILE A 489 13.65 -6.15 7.21
CA ILE A 489 13.23 -7.50 6.83
C ILE A 489 13.35 -7.68 5.32
N SER A 490 13.06 -6.63 4.54
CA SER A 490 13.20 -6.61 3.08
C SER A 490 14.45 -5.86 2.58
N HIS A 491 15.34 -5.43 3.47
CA HIS A 491 16.54 -4.63 3.18
C HIS A 491 16.27 -3.47 2.18
N THR A 492 15.18 -2.74 2.42
CA THR A 492 14.69 -1.70 1.50
C THR A 492 14.55 -0.36 2.22
N LEU A 493 15.12 0.71 1.64
CA LEU A 493 14.84 2.08 2.04
C LEU A 493 13.60 2.59 1.30
N PHE A 494 12.62 3.14 2.01
CA PHE A 494 11.55 3.94 1.42
C PHE A 494 11.93 5.42 1.55
N ILE A 495 11.86 6.19 0.45
CA ILE A 495 12.24 7.61 0.41
C ILE A 495 11.16 8.40 -0.31
N PHE A 496 10.59 9.43 0.34
CA PHE A 496 9.41 10.13 -0.18
C PHE A 496 9.27 11.59 0.29
N ALA A 497 8.54 12.36 -0.52
CA ALA A 497 8.17 13.75 -0.28
C ALA A 497 9.36 14.69 0.02
N GLY A 498 9.13 15.75 0.81
CA GLY A 498 10.10 16.80 1.12
C GLY A 498 10.09 17.93 0.10
N GLN A 499 11.19 18.68 0.03
CA GLN A 499 11.32 19.83 -0.86
C GLN A 499 12.53 19.68 -1.78
N ARG A 500 12.33 20.05 -3.05
CA ARG A 500 13.37 20.34 -4.03
C ARG A 500 13.15 21.74 -4.59
N ASP A 501 14.17 22.57 -4.44
CA ASP A 501 14.20 23.98 -4.82
C ASP A 501 12.99 24.68 -4.17
N ASP A 502 12.05 25.30 -4.90
CA ASP A 502 10.83 25.89 -4.31
C ASP A 502 9.58 24.98 -4.35
N LYS A 503 9.76 23.69 -4.67
CA LYS A 503 8.68 22.73 -4.86
C LYS A 503 8.66 21.70 -3.74
N TYR A 504 7.52 21.59 -3.06
CA TYR A 504 7.21 20.43 -2.23
C TYR A 504 6.89 19.24 -3.15
N LEU A 505 7.24 18.03 -2.70
CA LEU A 505 7.12 16.80 -3.44
C LEU A 505 6.10 15.87 -2.76
N SER A 506 5.41 15.05 -3.55
CA SER A 506 4.55 13.95 -3.10
C SER A 506 4.93 12.63 -3.77
N ASP A 507 6.15 12.54 -4.29
CA ASP A 507 6.72 11.33 -4.87
C ASP A 507 7.19 10.34 -3.78
N MET A 508 7.32 9.07 -4.16
CA MET A 508 7.75 7.99 -3.28
C MET A 508 8.47 6.89 -4.06
N TYR A 509 9.66 6.56 -3.60
CA TYR A 509 10.55 5.55 -4.16
C TYR A 509 10.91 4.51 -3.12
N THR A 510 11.25 3.30 -3.58
CA THR A 510 12.06 2.35 -2.82
C THR A 510 13.45 2.20 -3.42
N TYR A 511 14.42 1.93 -2.55
CA TYR A 511 15.78 1.55 -2.90
C TYR A 511 16.11 0.23 -2.21
N ASP A 512 16.32 -0.80 -3.03
CA ASP A 512 16.77 -2.12 -2.58
C ASP A 512 18.28 -2.07 -2.35
N ILE A 513 18.69 -2.33 -1.11
CA ILE A 513 20.09 -2.26 -0.66
C ILE A 513 20.94 -3.38 -1.28
N SER A 514 20.33 -4.53 -1.58
CA SER A 514 21.02 -5.74 -2.06
C SER A 514 21.31 -5.66 -3.56
N SER A 515 20.36 -5.14 -4.34
CA SER A 515 20.49 -4.96 -5.79
C SER A 515 21.04 -3.58 -6.19
N ASN A 516 21.04 -2.61 -5.25
CA ASN A 516 21.38 -1.21 -5.49
C ASN A 516 20.44 -0.51 -6.50
N THR A 517 19.20 -0.99 -6.66
CA THR A 517 18.22 -0.45 -7.62
C THR A 517 17.12 0.39 -6.95
N PHE A 518 16.73 1.48 -7.63
CA PHE A 518 15.55 2.26 -7.29
C PHE A 518 14.30 1.73 -8.01
N THR A 519 13.14 1.82 -7.37
CA THR A 519 11.80 1.61 -7.95
C THR A 519 10.93 2.81 -7.60
N GLU A 520 10.26 3.43 -8.58
CA GLU A 520 9.20 4.42 -8.31
C GLU A 520 7.93 3.69 -7.86
N LEU A 521 7.35 4.10 -6.74
CA LEU A 521 6.04 3.63 -6.28
C LEU A 521 4.94 4.63 -6.61
N PHE A 522 5.24 5.92 -6.45
CA PHE A 522 4.35 7.01 -6.85
C PHE A 522 5.18 8.19 -7.34
N SER A 523 4.88 8.73 -8.52
CA SER A 523 5.33 10.07 -8.93
C SER A 523 4.53 11.18 -8.24
N ASN A 524 3.33 10.86 -7.74
CA ASN A 524 2.45 11.72 -6.96
C ASN A 524 1.47 10.88 -6.12
N SER A 525 1.73 10.74 -4.83
CA SER A 525 0.93 9.95 -3.88
C SER A 525 -0.46 10.55 -3.65
N SER A 526 -0.59 11.87 -3.58
CA SER A 526 -1.88 12.59 -3.50
C SER A 526 -2.83 12.25 -4.66
N ALA A 527 -2.32 12.08 -5.88
CA ALA A 527 -3.11 11.61 -7.03
C ALA A 527 -3.58 10.15 -6.91
N SER A 528 -2.97 9.37 -6.02
CA SER A 528 -3.36 7.99 -5.65
C SER A 528 -4.08 7.93 -4.30
N GLY A 529 -4.64 9.05 -3.82
CA GLY A 529 -5.38 9.13 -2.56
C GLY A 529 -4.52 9.17 -1.29
N GLY A 530 -3.22 9.41 -1.42
CA GLY A 530 -2.27 9.63 -0.32
C GLY A 530 -2.15 11.09 0.13
N PRO A 531 -1.08 11.44 0.89
CA PRO A 531 -0.84 12.80 1.37
C PRO A 531 -0.52 13.79 0.25
N ASP A 532 -0.92 15.05 0.46
CA ASP A 532 -0.51 16.20 -0.34
C ASP A 532 1.01 16.50 -0.22
N PRO A 533 1.60 17.25 -1.17
CA PRO A 533 3.02 17.62 -1.13
C PRO A 533 3.41 18.32 0.18
N CYS A 534 4.36 17.73 0.91
CA CYS A 534 4.63 18.08 2.30
C CYS A 534 6.13 18.14 2.64
N PHE A 535 6.49 19.05 3.54
CA PHE A 535 7.85 19.37 3.95
C PHE A 535 8.01 19.31 5.48
N THR A 536 9.15 18.78 5.95
CA THR A 536 9.47 18.43 7.35
C THR A 536 8.56 17.38 8.00
N GLN A 537 7.78 16.65 7.21
CA GLN A 537 7.04 15.47 7.67
C GLN A 537 7.95 14.44 8.35
N ARG A 538 7.40 13.73 9.34
CA ARG A 538 8.05 12.61 10.01
C ARG A 538 7.39 11.31 9.57
N ALA A 539 8.21 10.31 9.27
CA ALA A 539 7.75 8.97 8.95
C ALA A 539 8.43 7.95 9.84
N ILE A 540 7.69 6.91 10.24
CA ILE A 540 8.21 5.77 11.00
C ILE A 540 7.58 4.49 10.45
N ILE A 541 8.26 3.36 10.60
CA ILE A 541 7.88 2.08 10.01
C ILE A 541 7.74 1.00 11.08
N ASP A 542 6.69 0.19 10.97
CA ASP A 542 6.63 -1.15 11.56
C ASP A 542 6.81 -2.17 10.42
N PRO A 543 7.97 -2.84 10.33
CA PRO A 543 8.25 -3.76 9.23
C PRO A 543 7.54 -5.11 9.38
N ARG A 544 7.06 -5.47 10.59
CA ARG A 544 6.30 -6.71 10.81
C ARG A 544 4.86 -6.55 10.35
N LEU A 545 4.26 -5.40 10.62
CA LEU A 545 2.96 -5.01 10.08
C LEU A 545 3.05 -4.53 8.62
N ARG A 546 4.24 -4.14 8.14
CA ARG A 546 4.47 -3.49 6.83
C ARG A 546 3.66 -2.19 6.69
N GLU A 547 3.73 -1.38 7.74
CA GLU A 547 3.06 -0.08 7.83
C GLU A 547 4.07 1.05 7.98
N ILE A 548 3.92 2.10 7.16
CA ILE A 548 4.64 3.36 7.33
C ILE A 548 3.64 4.42 7.81
N TYR A 549 3.88 4.94 9.01
CA TYR A 549 3.09 5.99 9.65
C TYR A 549 3.69 7.35 9.31
N VAL A 550 2.87 8.30 8.87
CA VAL A 550 3.32 9.63 8.42
C VAL A 550 2.60 10.72 9.19
N PHE A 551 3.39 11.57 9.85
CA PHE A 551 2.96 12.79 10.52
C PHE A 551 3.35 13.98 9.65
N CYS A 552 2.36 14.66 9.08
CA CYS A 552 2.59 15.76 8.14
C CYS A 552 3.14 17.01 8.85
N GLY A 553 3.97 17.76 8.13
CA GLY A 553 4.52 19.05 8.56
C GLY A 553 3.88 20.21 7.78
N LEU A 554 4.71 21.04 7.14
CA LEU A 554 4.23 22.13 6.29
C LEU A 554 3.67 21.59 4.97
N THR A 555 2.59 22.21 4.51
CA THR A 555 1.85 21.88 3.29
C THR A 555 1.70 23.10 2.39
N ARG A 556 1.28 22.91 1.13
CA ARG A 556 1.02 24.01 0.19
C ARG A 556 -0.26 23.73 -0.59
N SER A 557 -1.30 24.53 -0.38
CA SER A 557 -2.62 24.30 -0.98
C SER A 557 -2.68 24.77 -2.44
N GLN A 558 -2.91 23.82 -3.34
CA GLN A 558 -3.01 23.95 -4.80
C GLN A 558 -1.79 24.55 -5.55
N PRO A 559 -1.56 24.18 -6.84
CA PRO A 559 -0.44 24.70 -7.62
C PRO A 559 -0.45 26.22 -7.84
N ALA A 560 -1.62 26.86 -7.72
CA ALA A 560 -1.81 28.29 -7.98
C ALA A 560 -1.63 29.18 -6.74
N SER A 561 -1.61 28.63 -5.52
CA SER A 561 -1.45 29.41 -4.30
C SER A 561 0.02 29.42 -3.83
N SER A 562 0.58 30.61 -3.68
CA SER A 562 1.97 30.79 -3.25
C SER A 562 2.16 30.50 -1.76
N ARG A 563 1.08 30.51 -0.96
CA ARG A 563 1.10 30.42 0.51
C ARG A 563 1.44 29.00 0.96
N THR A 564 2.67 28.79 1.42
CA THR A 564 3.01 27.67 2.29
C THR A 564 2.33 27.85 3.65
N GLY A 565 1.80 26.78 4.23
CA GLY A 565 0.96 26.87 5.41
C GLY A 565 0.89 25.57 6.21
N LEU A 566 0.64 25.72 7.50
CA LEU A 566 0.32 24.65 8.43
C LEU A 566 -1.20 24.64 8.59
N HIS A 567 -1.90 23.79 7.85
CA HIS A 567 -3.36 23.68 7.98
C HIS A 567 -3.74 22.98 9.29
N THR A 568 -4.88 23.36 9.86
CA THR A 568 -5.40 22.77 11.10
C THR A 568 -5.81 21.31 10.94
N ASP A 569 -6.23 20.94 9.73
CA ASP A 569 -6.96 19.71 9.45
C ASP A 569 -6.08 18.68 8.72
N THR A 570 -4.77 18.92 8.62
CA THR A 570 -3.84 18.03 7.90
C THR A 570 -3.80 16.65 8.56
N PRO A 571 -4.30 15.57 7.92
CA PRO A 571 -4.41 14.27 8.56
C PRO A 571 -3.05 13.59 8.64
N ASN A 572 -2.85 12.78 9.68
CA ASN A 572 -1.79 11.77 9.71
C ASN A 572 -2.21 10.57 8.84
N TRP A 573 -1.25 9.76 8.38
CA TRP A 573 -1.51 8.68 7.42
C TRP A 573 -0.85 7.35 7.82
N VAL A 574 -1.46 6.25 7.38
CA VAL A 574 -0.82 4.93 7.26
C VAL A 574 -0.65 4.61 5.78
N TYR A 575 0.53 4.13 5.40
CA TYR A 575 0.79 3.45 4.14
C TYR A 575 1.03 1.97 4.41
N GLN A 576 0.23 1.09 3.81
CA GLN A 576 0.25 -0.35 4.03
C GLN A 576 0.75 -1.04 2.75
N TYR A 577 1.85 -1.81 2.82
CA TYR A 577 2.47 -2.42 1.65
C TYR A 577 2.59 -3.96 1.77
N THR A 578 2.20 -4.68 0.71
CA THR A 578 2.39 -6.14 0.66
C THR A 578 3.79 -6.53 0.18
N HIS A 579 4.39 -5.71 -0.70
CA HIS A 579 5.74 -5.92 -1.26
C HIS A 579 6.42 -4.57 -1.52
N PRO A 580 7.70 -4.34 -1.11
CA PRO A 580 8.31 -3.01 -1.16
C PRO A 580 8.43 -2.39 -2.57
N SER A 581 8.66 -3.20 -3.61
CA SER A 581 8.73 -2.74 -5.00
C SER A 581 7.36 -2.64 -5.71
N LYS A 582 6.26 -2.50 -4.96
CA LYS A 582 4.91 -2.31 -5.51
C LYS A 582 4.17 -1.19 -4.76
N PRO A 583 3.32 -0.40 -5.44
CA PRO A 583 2.44 0.57 -4.78
C PRO A 583 1.53 -0.13 -3.77
N GLY A 584 1.59 0.31 -2.52
CA GLY A 584 0.68 -0.07 -1.43
C GLY A 584 -0.54 0.84 -1.34
N LYS A 585 -1.28 0.74 -0.23
CA LYS A 585 -2.49 1.52 0.02
C LYS A 585 -2.22 2.63 1.04
N TRP A 586 -2.58 3.86 0.71
CA TRP A 586 -2.69 4.97 1.67
C TRP A 586 -4.05 4.95 2.37
N THR A 587 -4.06 5.24 3.67
CA THR A 587 -5.29 5.39 4.49
C THR A 587 -5.06 6.52 5.50
N LYS A 588 -6.01 7.47 5.61
CA LYS A 588 -5.95 8.53 6.64
C LYS A 588 -6.13 7.93 8.03
N ILE A 589 -5.40 8.43 9.02
CA ILE A 589 -5.64 8.17 10.44
C ILE A 589 -6.65 9.21 10.92
N LEU A 590 -7.79 8.75 11.44
CA LEU A 590 -8.82 9.65 12.00
C LEU A 590 -8.51 9.98 13.48
N PRO A 591 -9.09 11.05 14.04
CA PRO A 591 -9.19 11.21 15.50
C PRO A 591 -9.99 10.06 16.13
N GLU A 592 -9.84 9.82 17.44
CA GLU A 592 -10.76 8.93 18.16
C GLU A 592 -12.21 9.43 18.04
N ALA A 593 -13.14 8.53 17.72
CA ALA A 593 -14.55 8.88 17.61
C ALA A 593 -15.12 9.30 18.97
N VAL A 594 -15.62 10.54 19.07
CA VAL A 594 -16.20 11.09 20.29
C VAL A 594 -17.45 10.28 20.66
N LYS A 595 -17.33 9.45 21.69
CA LYS A 595 -18.45 8.71 22.27
C LYS A 595 -19.31 9.68 23.09
N GLU A 596 -20.62 9.65 22.88
CA GLU A 596 -21.57 10.53 23.57
C GLU A 596 -21.37 10.49 25.09
N GLY A 597 -21.31 11.68 25.71
CA GLY A 597 -21.09 11.81 27.16
C GLY A 597 -19.63 11.74 27.63
N ARG A 598 -18.64 11.77 26.73
CA ARG A 598 -17.24 12.05 27.07
C ARG A 598 -16.81 13.45 26.62
N GLU A 599 -16.01 14.12 27.46
CA GLU A 599 -15.27 15.32 27.08
C GLU A 599 -14.30 15.03 25.91
N PRO A 600 -13.99 16.02 25.05
CA PRO A 600 -13.00 15.87 24.00
C PRO A 600 -11.62 15.50 24.57
N THR A 601 -11.01 14.44 24.05
CA THR A 601 -9.62 14.09 24.35
C THR A 601 -8.68 15.17 23.83
N GLU A 602 -7.75 15.63 24.68
CA GLU A 602 -6.70 16.58 24.24
C GLU A 602 -5.88 15.95 23.09
N VAL A 603 -5.63 16.71 22.03
CA VAL A 603 -4.84 16.27 20.87
C VAL A 603 -3.68 17.24 20.61
N PRO A 604 -2.55 16.76 20.07
CA PRO A 604 -1.44 17.65 19.72
C PRO A 604 -1.88 18.68 18.70
N ARG A 605 -1.60 19.96 18.96
CA ARG A 605 -1.75 21.02 17.95
C ARG A 605 -0.98 20.65 16.67
N PRO A 606 -1.48 21.04 15.48
CA PRO A 606 -0.73 20.99 14.22
C PRO A 606 0.67 21.60 14.38
N ARG A 607 1.70 20.98 13.79
CA ARG A 607 3.10 21.35 14.04
C ARG A 607 4.07 20.90 12.95
N TYR A 608 5.08 21.72 12.67
CA TYR A 608 6.24 21.33 11.85
C TYR A 608 7.54 21.36 12.64
N ALA A 609 8.63 20.83 12.07
CA ALA A 609 9.94 20.69 12.70
C ALA A 609 9.92 19.97 14.08
N HIS A 610 8.88 19.17 14.34
CA HIS A 610 8.72 18.32 15.52
C HIS A 610 9.57 17.05 15.38
N GLN A 611 9.55 16.19 16.41
CA GLN A 611 10.08 14.83 16.32
C GLN A 611 9.07 13.79 16.81
N VAL A 612 9.18 12.58 16.27
CA VAL A 612 8.39 11.41 16.68
C VAL A 612 9.31 10.19 16.69
N VAL A 613 9.20 9.34 17.71
CA VAL A 613 9.79 7.99 17.76
C VAL A 613 8.69 6.95 17.99
N TYR A 614 8.96 5.68 17.67
CA TYR A 614 8.01 4.58 17.76
C TYR A 614 8.62 3.39 18.49
N ASP A 615 7.90 2.86 19.47
CA ASP A 615 8.22 1.59 20.11
C ASP A 615 7.44 0.45 19.46
N GLU A 616 8.16 -0.41 18.74
CA GLU A 616 7.61 -1.62 18.11
C GLU A 616 7.05 -2.61 19.16
N GLY A 617 7.56 -2.61 20.39
CA GLY A 617 7.13 -3.50 21.46
C GLY A 617 5.76 -3.14 22.03
N THR A 618 5.56 -1.89 22.45
CA THR A 618 4.28 -1.42 23.02
C THR A 618 3.31 -0.83 21.99
N LYS A 619 3.73 -0.72 20.71
CA LYS A 619 3.01 -0.06 19.59
C LYS A 619 2.67 1.41 19.88
N CYS A 620 3.50 2.08 20.70
CA CYS A 620 3.36 3.48 21.07
C CYS A 620 4.20 4.39 20.17
N PHE A 621 3.64 5.53 19.78
CA PHE A 621 4.39 6.66 19.25
C PHE A 621 4.63 7.66 20.38
N PHE A 622 5.75 8.38 20.33
CA PHE A 622 6.08 9.46 21.25
C PHE A 622 6.50 10.69 20.45
N MET A 623 5.79 11.81 20.62
CA MET A 623 5.96 13.05 19.86
C MET A 623 6.33 14.20 20.78
N HIS A 624 7.32 15.02 20.40
CA HIS A 624 7.78 16.16 21.17
C HIS A 624 7.86 17.46 20.36
N GLY A 625 7.40 18.57 20.95
CA GLY A 625 7.71 19.94 20.57
C GLY A 625 7.37 20.30 19.12
N GLY A 626 8.21 21.14 18.49
CA GLY A 626 8.03 21.66 17.14
C GLY A 626 7.59 23.13 17.11
N ASN A 627 7.02 23.57 15.99
CA ASN A 627 6.41 24.89 15.81
C ASN A 627 4.97 24.78 15.32
N ALA A 628 4.02 25.40 16.03
CA ALA A 628 2.60 25.48 15.66
C ALA A 628 2.25 26.64 14.71
N GLY A 629 3.24 27.41 14.24
CA GLY A 629 3.03 28.60 13.43
C GLY A 629 2.31 29.72 14.18
N ASP A 630 1.49 30.47 13.46
CA ASP A 630 0.58 31.49 14.01
C ASP A 630 -0.86 31.15 13.55
N VAL A 631 -1.79 31.08 14.52
CA VAL A 631 -3.21 30.74 14.31
C VAL A 631 -4.10 31.98 14.40
N SER A 632 -3.55 33.14 14.82
CA SER A 632 -4.31 34.36 15.08
C SER A 632 -4.68 35.15 13.81
N ALA A 633 -3.90 34.98 12.72
CA ALA A 633 -4.06 35.70 11.45
C ALA A 633 -5.31 35.33 10.63
N VAL A 634 -6.27 34.60 11.21
CA VAL A 634 -7.57 34.23 10.59
C VAL A 634 -8.71 35.14 11.11
N ALA A 635 -8.46 35.99 12.11
CA ALA A 635 -9.48 36.81 12.76
C ALA A 635 -9.57 38.27 12.25
N GLU A 636 -8.67 38.71 11.37
CA GLU A 636 -8.59 40.09 10.86
C GLU A 636 -8.77 40.14 9.32
N GLU A 637 -9.96 39.78 8.85
CA GLU A 637 -10.44 40.17 7.52
C GLU A 637 -11.53 41.25 7.64
N MET A 638 -11.12 42.53 7.59
CA MET A 638 -11.84 43.66 6.95
C MET A 638 -11.24 45.02 7.37
N GLU A 639 -10.45 45.61 6.48
CA GLU A 639 -10.46 47.05 6.18
C GLU A 639 -10.22 47.19 4.66
N PRO A 640 -10.90 48.08 3.92
CA PRO A 640 -10.66 48.27 2.48
C PRO A 640 -9.32 48.96 2.21
N GLU A 641 -8.63 48.59 1.11
CA GLU A 641 -7.50 49.38 0.62
C GLU A 641 -8.01 50.68 -0.04
N GLU A 642 -7.75 51.84 0.57
CA GLU A 642 -7.88 53.14 -0.12
C GLU A 642 -6.71 53.33 -1.10
N GLU A 643 -7.02 53.77 -2.32
CA GLU A 643 -6.00 54.04 -3.36
C GLU A 643 -5.21 55.31 -3.05
N GLY A 644 -3.95 55.20 -2.59
CA GLY A 644 -3.12 56.39 -2.40
C GLY A 644 -1.67 56.19 -1.99
N GLY A 645 -0.74 56.56 -2.90
CA GLY A 645 0.66 56.82 -2.57
C GLY A 645 1.58 55.59 -2.50
N GLY A 646 2.79 55.73 -3.03
CA GLY A 646 3.87 54.77 -2.86
C GLY A 646 4.94 55.31 -1.91
N ASP A 647 5.50 54.43 -1.07
CA ASP A 647 6.73 54.67 -0.31
C ASP A 647 7.47 53.33 -0.12
N GLU A 648 8.81 53.36 -0.01
CA GLU A 648 9.68 52.17 -0.08
C GLU A 648 10.02 51.54 1.28
N ASP A 649 9.07 51.52 2.25
CA ASP A 649 9.29 50.81 3.53
C ASP A 649 8.01 50.16 4.09
N ARG A 650 7.60 49.02 3.51
CA ARG A 650 6.60 48.12 4.12
C ARG A 650 7.33 47.07 4.99
N PRO A 651 7.17 47.07 6.33
CA PRO A 651 7.85 46.09 7.18
C PRO A 651 7.35 44.68 6.88
N ARG A 652 8.28 43.73 6.69
CA ARG A 652 7.96 42.30 6.56
C ARG A 652 7.18 41.86 7.80
N ARG A 653 5.91 41.44 7.63
CA ARG A 653 5.10 40.84 8.72
C ARG A 653 5.87 39.66 9.31
N VAL A 654 6.42 39.84 10.50
CA VAL A 654 7.13 38.80 11.24
C VAL A 654 6.11 37.72 11.64
N ILE A 655 6.22 36.54 11.04
CA ILE A 655 5.39 35.39 11.40
C ILE A 655 5.74 35.02 12.84
N LYS A 656 4.76 35.10 13.75
CA LYS A 656 4.98 34.89 15.18
C LYS A 656 5.05 33.41 15.52
N GLU A 657 6.20 32.80 15.23
CA GLU A 657 6.41 31.36 15.39
C GLU A 657 6.22 30.86 16.83
N THR A 658 5.19 30.03 17.05
CA THR A 658 4.89 29.42 18.34
C THR A 658 5.64 28.09 18.53
N ARG A 659 6.88 28.14 19.05
CA ARG A 659 7.62 26.94 19.51
C ARG A 659 6.90 26.25 20.66
N LEU A 660 6.97 24.91 20.69
CA LEU A 660 6.31 24.05 21.67
C LEU A 660 7.31 23.17 22.45
N ASP A 661 6.92 22.81 23.67
CA ASP A 661 7.58 21.95 24.67
C ASP A 661 6.72 20.72 25.04
N ASP A 662 5.55 20.55 24.42
CA ASP A 662 4.59 19.53 24.78
C ASP A 662 5.00 18.13 24.30
N PHE A 663 4.92 17.18 25.22
CA PHE A 663 5.24 15.77 25.00
C PHE A 663 3.97 14.92 25.00
N TRP A 664 3.90 13.96 24.08
CA TRP A 664 2.70 13.20 23.77
C TRP A 664 3.01 11.74 23.51
N THR A 665 2.08 10.86 23.85
CA THR A 665 2.02 9.50 23.30
C THR A 665 0.78 9.31 22.44
N MET A 666 0.90 8.53 21.37
CA MET A 666 -0.22 8.07 20.54
C MET A 666 -0.25 6.55 20.53
N LYS A 667 -1.46 5.97 20.53
CA LYS A 667 -1.71 4.61 20.04
C LYS A 667 -2.66 4.65 18.86
N LEU A 668 -2.56 3.66 17.99
CA LEU A 668 -3.53 3.44 16.92
C LEU A 668 -4.52 2.35 17.35
N SER A 669 -5.80 2.67 17.29
CA SER A 669 -6.90 1.73 17.44
C SER A 669 -7.56 1.45 16.09
N ARG A 670 -8.06 0.23 15.94
CA ARG A 670 -8.84 -0.25 14.78
C ARG A 670 -10.08 -0.99 15.32
N THR A 671 -10.94 -1.49 14.43
CA THR A 671 -12.10 -2.31 14.81
C THR A 671 -11.65 -3.49 15.68
N ALA A 672 -12.24 -3.65 16.86
CA ALA A 672 -11.89 -4.72 17.80
C ALA A 672 -12.38 -6.10 17.29
N PRO A 673 -11.71 -7.22 17.63
CA PRO A 673 -12.11 -8.54 17.16
C PRO A 673 -13.54 -8.92 17.54
N GLU A 674 -14.01 -8.49 18.71
CA GLU A 674 -15.36 -8.77 19.23
C GLU A 674 -16.47 -8.18 18.33
N GLU A 675 -16.20 -7.04 17.69
CA GLU A 675 -17.12 -6.39 16.75
C GLU A 675 -17.19 -7.14 15.41
N ILE A 676 -16.08 -7.74 14.98
CA ILE A 676 -16.06 -8.61 13.79
C ILE A 676 -16.78 -9.92 14.10
N ILE A 677 -16.55 -10.51 15.28
CA ILE A 677 -17.29 -11.69 15.76
C ILE A 677 -18.80 -11.36 15.85
N ARG A 678 -19.20 -10.19 16.36
CA ARG A 678 -20.61 -9.75 16.38
C ARG A 678 -21.21 -9.72 14.97
N ARG A 679 -20.54 -9.11 14.00
CA ARG A 679 -21.01 -9.06 12.58
C ARG A 679 -21.17 -10.47 12.01
N GLY A 680 -20.21 -11.36 12.25
CA GLY A 680 -20.31 -12.75 11.82
C GLY A 680 -21.47 -13.51 12.48
N LYS A 681 -21.67 -13.33 13.79
CA LYS A 681 -22.84 -13.86 14.51
C LYS A 681 -24.15 -13.32 13.96
N TYR A 682 -24.22 -12.04 13.59
CA TYR A 682 -25.41 -11.46 12.97
C TYR A 682 -25.74 -12.14 11.63
N GLN A 683 -24.76 -12.35 10.75
CA GLN A 683 -24.96 -13.09 9.49
C GLN A 683 -25.44 -14.54 9.72
N ILE A 684 -24.84 -15.26 10.68
CA ILE A 684 -25.25 -16.63 11.05
C ILE A 684 -26.70 -16.64 11.56
N ARG A 685 -27.05 -15.74 12.49
CA ARG A 685 -28.39 -15.65 13.09
C ARG A 685 -29.47 -15.18 12.09
N GLN A 686 -29.12 -14.38 11.08
CA GLN A 686 -30.02 -14.05 9.96
C GLN A 686 -30.45 -15.32 9.21
N GLN A 687 -29.51 -16.19 8.83
CA GLN A 687 -29.81 -17.42 8.09
C GLN A 687 -30.52 -18.45 8.97
N GLN A 688 -30.11 -18.60 10.23
CA GLN A 688 -30.84 -19.41 11.21
C GLN A 688 -32.30 -18.98 11.31
N PHE A 689 -32.57 -17.67 11.41
CA PHE A 689 -33.92 -17.13 11.48
C PHE A 689 -34.75 -17.41 10.22
N ARG A 690 -34.16 -17.30 9.01
CA ARG A 690 -34.84 -17.67 7.76
C ARG A 690 -35.30 -19.13 7.78
N GLU A 691 -34.40 -20.05 8.13
CA GLU A 691 -34.74 -21.49 8.19
C GLU A 691 -35.76 -21.77 9.31
N MET A 692 -35.71 -21.04 10.44
CA MET A 692 -36.75 -21.13 11.48
C MET A 692 -38.14 -20.67 11.01
N CYS A 693 -38.25 -19.73 10.07
CA CYS A 693 -39.52 -19.33 9.45
C CYS A 693 -40.11 -20.39 8.50
N GLU A 694 -39.27 -21.31 7.98
CA GLU A 694 -39.70 -22.43 7.14
C GLU A 694 -40.08 -23.67 7.98
N GLU A 695 -39.45 -23.87 9.14
CA GLU A 695 -39.55 -25.14 9.89
C GLU A 695 -40.31 -25.08 11.22
N LEU A 696 -40.47 -23.89 11.82
CA LEU A 696 -41.04 -23.73 13.15
C LEU A 696 -42.28 -22.81 13.13
N PRO A 697 -43.20 -22.95 14.11
CA PRO A 697 -44.30 -22.01 14.26
C PRO A 697 -43.79 -20.57 14.38
N ALA A 698 -44.39 -19.64 13.63
CA ALA A 698 -43.92 -18.26 13.49
C ALA A 698 -43.64 -17.54 14.82
N VAL A 699 -44.37 -17.87 15.90
CA VAL A 699 -44.13 -17.34 17.25
C VAL A 699 -42.73 -17.68 17.79
N LYS A 700 -42.18 -18.86 17.47
CA LYS A 700 -40.80 -19.25 17.86
C LYS A 700 -39.76 -18.46 17.07
N ALA A 701 -39.95 -18.32 15.75
CA ALA A 701 -39.06 -17.55 14.89
C ALA A 701 -39.08 -16.05 15.25
N LEU A 702 -40.26 -15.46 15.46
CA LEU A 702 -40.43 -14.08 15.92
C LEU A 702 -39.75 -13.84 17.27
N ARG A 703 -39.89 -14.77 18.23
CA ARG A 703 -39.17 -14.67 19.52
C ARG A 703 -37.66 -14.68 19.33
N PHE A 704 -37.13 -15.53 18.45
CA PHE A 704 -35.69 -15.57 18.13
C PHE A 704 -35.20 -14.28 17.46
N LEU A 705 -36.00 -13.67 16.57
CA LEU A 705 -35.72 -12.34 16.00
C LEU A 705 -35.66 -11.26 17.10
N GLN A 706 -36.62 -11.29 18.03
CA GLN A 706 -36.75 -10.32 19.12
C GLN A 706 -35.70 -10.47 20.24
N THR A 707 -35.07 -11.64 20.40
CA THR A 707 -34.02 -11.86 21.43
C THR A 707 -32.65 -12.10 20.81
N GLU A 708 -32.47 -13.20 20.09
CA GLU A 708 -31.15 -13.67 19.65
C GLU A 708 -30.59 -12.86 18.49
N VAL A 709 -31.41 -12.48 17.50
CA VAL A 709 -30.96 -11.61 16.41
C VAL A 709 -30.78 -10.19 16.94
N PHE A 710 -31.78 -9.64 17.64
CA PHE A 710 -31.74 -8.30 18.21
C PHE A 710 -30.49 -8.02 19.07
N ALA A 711 -30.04 -9.01 19.86
CA ALA A 711 -28.87 -8.89 20.74
C ALA A 711 -27.51 -8.79 20.02
N VAL A 712 -27.43 -9.05 18.71
CA VAL A 712 -26.19 -8.93 17.93
C VAL A 712 -26.25 -7.85 16.83
N VAL A 713 -27.33 -7.08 16.74
CA VAL A 713 -27.46 -5.95 15.80
C VAL A 713 -26.82 -4.70 16.39
N ASP A 714 -26.04 -3.97 15.59
CA ASP A 714 -25.69 -2.58 15.93
C ASP A 714 -26.86 -1.64 15.55
N HIS A 715 -27.66 -1.27 16.55
CA HIS A 715 -28.80 -0.36 16.39
C HIS A 715 -28.40 1.10 16.16
N THR A 716 -27.11 1.44 16.23
CA THR A 716 -26.57 2.75 15.81
C THR A 716 -26.25 2.78 14.31
N ASN A 717 -26.01 1.61 13.70
CA ASN A 717 -25.76 1.46 12.27
C ASN A 717 -27.10 1.44 11.48
N PRO A 718 -27.36 2.41 10.58
CA PRO A 718 -28.60 2.46 9.81
C PRO A 718 -28.80 1.28 8.85
N GLU A 719 -27.71 0.72 8.29
CA GLU A 719 -27.77 -0.37 7.32
C GLU A 719 -28.11 -1.71 8.02
N GLU A 720 -27.43 -2.01 9.13
CA GLU A 720 -27.74 -3.19 9.94
C GLU A 720 -29.17 -3.13 10.49
N THR A 721 -29.59 -1.96 10.95
CA THR A 721 -30.95 -1.71 11.46
C THR A 721 -32.01 -1.84 10.35
N SER A 722 -31.71 -1.38 9.13
CA SER A 722 -32.59 -1.57 7.96
C SER A 722 -32.74 -3.05 7.61
N THR A 723 -31.62 -3.77 7.56
CA THR A 723 -31.58 -5.23 7.31
C THR A 723 -32.36 -5.99 8.38
N PHE A 724 -32.20 -5.65 9.65
CA PHE A 724 -32.90 -6.27 10.77
C PHE A 724 -34.42 -6.13 10.64
N ARG A 725 -34.90 -4.94 10.25
CA ARG A 725 -36.33 -4.69 10.00
C ARG A 725 -36.84 -5.49 8.79
N ALA A 726 -36.03 -5.61 7.73
CA ALA A 726 -36.39 -6.36 6.53
C ALA A 726 -36.59 -7.87 6.79
N LEU A 727 -35.88 -8.46 7.76
CA LEU A 727 -36.02 -9.88 8.13
C LEU A 727 -37.49 -10.24 8.47
N LEU A 728 -38.26 -9.32 9.06
CA LEU A 728 -39.65 -9.55 9.44
C LEU A 728 -40.52 -10.06 8.28
N ALA A 729 -40.21 -9.68 7.03
CA ALA A 729 -40.93 -10.13 5.84
C ALA A 729 -40.90 -11.66 5.64
N HIS A 730 -39.86 -12.35 6.12
CA HIS A 730 -39.77 -13.81 6.01
C HIS A 730 -40.86 -14.54 6.80
N LEU A 731 -41.38 -13.95 7.90
CA LEU A 731 -42.50 -14.53 8.68
C LEU A 731 -43.83 -14.56 7.91
N PHE A 732 -43.97 -13.73 6.88
CA PHE A 732 -45.18 -13.59 6.06
C PHE A 732 -45.02 -14.18 4.65
N SER A 733 -43.84 -14.72 4.32
CA SER A 733 -43.52 -15.23 2.98
C SER A 733 -43.95 -16.68 2.75
N THR A 734 -44.30 -17.42 3.81
CA THR A 734 -44.66 -18.83 3.75
C THR A 734 -46.14 -19.01 3.43
N PRO A 735 -46.53 -19.65 2.30
CA PRO A 735 -47.92 -20.02 2.07
C PRO A 735 -48.33 -21.11 3.07
N MET A 736 -49.49 -20.95 3.72
CA MET A 736 -50.03 -22.01 4.58
C MET A 736 -50.42 -23.22 3.72
N THR A 737 -49.83 -24.39 3.99
CA THR A 737 -50.22 -25.66 3.38
C THR A 737 -51.58 -26.11 3.95
N THR A 738 -52.65 -25.83 3.20
CA THR A 738 -54.04 -26.12 3.59
C THR A 738 -54.43 -27.59 3.37
N ASP A 739 -53.75 -28.51 4.06
CA ASP A 739 -54.05 -29.96 4.03
C ASP A 739 -54.83 -30.44 5.28
N ASP A 740 -55.11 -29.55 6.25
CA ASP A 740 -55.58 -29.94 7.59
C ASP A 740 -56.91 -29.27 8.02
N ILE A 741 -57.85 -29.15 7.07
CA ILE A 741 -59.27 -28.82 7.36
C ILE A 741 -60.19 -29.75 6.56
N SER A 742 -60.55 -30.88 7.15
CA SER A 742 -61.63 -31.76 6.67
C SER A 742 -62.68 -32.00 7.77
N ALA A 743 -63.66 -31.11 7.84
CA ALA A 743 -64.85 -31.26 8.67
C ALA A 743 -66.07 -30.63 7.95
N GLU A 744 -67.20 -31.33 7.94
CA GLU A 744 -68.38 -30.97 7.13
C GLU A 744 -69.34 -29.95 7.80
N PRO A 745 -70.25 -29.31 7.03
CA PRO A 745 -70.91 -28.06 7.42
C PRO A 745 -72.23 -28.23 8.20
N ALA A 746 -72.65 -27.17 8.89
CA ALA A 746 -73.96 -27.07 9.53
C ALA A 746 -74.69 -25.74 9.22
N SER A 747 -75.84 -25.86 8.55
CA SER A 747 -77.03 -24.99 8.52
C SER A 747 -76.93 -23.48 8.87
N THR A 748 -77.38 -22.63 7.95
CA THR A 748 -77.89 -21.27 8.24
C THR A 748 -79.27 -21.32 8.93
N PRO A 749 -79.73 -20.17 9.46
CA PRO A 749 -80.97 -19.60 8.93
C PRO A 749 -80.90 -18.10 8.60
N LYS A 750 -81.98 -17.63 7.96
CA LYS A 750 -82.29 -16.27 7.49
C LYS A 750 -82.71 -15.35 8.67
N GLU A 751 -83.10 -14.07 8.56
CA GLU A 751 -83.51 -13.22 7.43
C GLU A 751 -83.52 -11.73 7.85
N PHE A 752 -83.27 -10.76 6.95
CA PHE A 752 -84.10 -9.56 6.64
C PHE A 752 -83.39 -8.55 5.71
N ALA A 753 -84.16 -7.70 5.02
CA ALA A 753 -83.73 -6.67 4.05
C ALA A 753 -84.14 -5.25 4.52
N ALA A 754 -83.93 -4.11 3.83
CA ALA A 754 -83.43 -3.78 2.48
C ALA A 754 -82.59 -2.45 2.54
N GLU A 755 -82.49 -1.49 1.61
CA GLU A 755 -83.09 -1.18 0.28
C GLU A 755 -82.26 -0.09 -0.48
N LEU A 756 -82.82 0.51 -1.55
CA LEU A 756 -82.45 1.74 -2.30
C LEU A 756 -81.28 1.72 -3.33
N GLU A 757 -81.67 1.93 -4.61
CA GLU A 757 -80.81 2.30 -5.76
C GLU A 757 -81.08 3.78 -6.24
N PRO A 758 -81.02 4.21 -7.54
CA PRO A 758 -79.98 5.14 -8.02
C PRO A 758 -80.50 6.38 -8.81
N PRO A 759 -79.62 7.20 -9.42
CA PRO A 759 -79.98 7.75 -10.74
C PRO A 759 -78.84 8.03 -11.78
N LYS A 760 -78.94 7.35 -12.94
CA LYS A 760 -79.10 7.91 -14.32
C LYS A 760 -78.13 8.98 -14.92
N LYS A 761 -77.21 8.49 -15.78
CA LYS A 761 -76.96 8.82 -17.23
C LYS A 761 -77.10 10.26 -17.81
N ARG A 762 -76.12 10.60 -18.69
CA ARG A 762 -76.10 11.47 -19.94
C ARG A 762 -75.08 12.63 -19.88
N SER A 763 -74.44 13.09 -20.97
CA SER A 763 -74.19 12.53 -22.33
C SER A 763 -73.29 13.44 -23.21
N ARG A 764 -72.37 12.86 -24.03
CA ARG A 764 -71.84 13.30 -25.37
C ARG A 764 -71.31 14.75 -25.57
N ALA A 765 -70.39 15.05 -26.48
CA ALA A 765 -69.46 14.26 -27.32
C ALA A 765 -68.38 15.20 -27.93
N ASN A 766 -67.27 14.66 -28.45
CA ASN A 766 -66.70 15.06 -29.73
C ASN A 766 -65.62 14.06 -30.23
N THR A 767 -65.57 13.90 -31.54
CA THR A 767 -64.62 13.17 -32.41
C THR A 767 -64.68 13.87 -33.79
N PRO A 768 -63.76 13.66 -34.75
CA PRO A 768 -62.81 12.55 -34.87
C PRO A 768 -61.33 12.96 -35.10
N ASP A 769 -60.43 11.98 -35.11
CA ASP A 769 -59.83 11.53 -36.38
C ASP A 769 -59.42 10.04 -36.27
N GLU A 770 -59.52 9.30 -37.37
CA GLU A 770 -59.05 7.90 -37.51
C GLU A 770 -57.79 7.87 -38.40
N THR A 771 -57.54 6.79 -39.17
CA THR A 771 -56.47 6.56 -40.18
C THR A 771 -55.11 6.04 -39.69
N TRP A 772 -54.40 5.12 -40.36
CA TRP A 772 -54.73 3.88 -41.14
C TRP A 772 -53.65 2.83 -40.69
N THR A 773 -53.96 1.56 -40.38
CA THR A 773 -53.71 0.31 -41.20
C THR A 773 -52.29 0.14 -41.81
N SER A 774 -51.79 -1.00 -42.34
CA SER A 774 -52.04 -2.47 -42.26
C SER A 774 -50.86 -3.21 -42.93
N ARG A 775 -50.83 -4.55 -42.90
CA ARG A 775 -49.87 -5.39 -43.67
C ARG A 775 -49.95 -5.18 -45.20
N LEU A 776 -48.80 -5.35 -45.86
CA LEU A 776 -48.51 -6.11 -47.10
C LEU A 776 -46.97 -6.34 -47.12
N ASP A 777 -46.36 -7.19 -47.95
CA ASP A 777 -46.50 -8.64 -48.21
C ASP A 777 -45.13 -9.13 -48.80
N ASP A 778 -45.00 -10.40 -49.25
CA ASP A 778 -43.74 -11.04 -49.70
C ASP A 778 -43.37 -10.76 -51.20
N GLU A 779 -42.65 -11.70 -51.85
CA GLU A 779 -42.14 -11.74 -53.26
C GLU A 779 -40.74 -11.12 -53.53
N ASP A 780 -39.81 -11.71 -54.33
CA ASP A 780 -39.51 -13.14 -54.61
C ASP A 780 -38.15 -13.31 -55.39
N GLU A 781 -37.86 -14.54 -55.85
CA GLU A 781 -36.98 -14.96 -56.99
C GLU A 781 -35.65 -15.74 -56.74
N ASP A 782 -35.61 -16.93 -57.38
CA ASP A 782 -34.51 -17.73 -57.97
C ASP A 782 -33.53 -18.60 -57.14
N ASP A 783 -33.96 -19.86 -56.94
CA ASP A 783 -33.36 -21.18 -57.34
C ASP A 783 -31.85 -21.28 -57.73
N GLU A 784 -31.11 -22.38 -57.50
CA GLU A 784 -31.39 -23.75 -57.99
C GLU A 784 -30.76 -24.94 -57.17
N GLU A 785 -31.30 -26.13 -57.46
CA GLU A 785 -30.78 -27.52 -57.31
C GLU A 785 -30.70 -28.25 -55.93
N MET A 786 -30.85 -29.58 -56.06
CA MET A 786 -31.06 -30.68 -55.08
C MET A 786 -30.18 -31.90 -55.53
N PRO A 787 -30.22 -33.15 -55.00
CA PRO A 787 -31.03 -33.74 -53.91
C PRO A 787 -30.30 -34.65 -52.87
N ASP A 788 -31.01 -34.91 -51.77
CA ASP A 788 -31.22 -36.16 -51.01
C ASP A 788 -30.09 -37.20 -50.75
N ALA A 789 -29.94 -37.57 -49.47
CA ALA A 789 -29.83 -38.98 -49.06
C ALA A 789 -30.37 -39.22 -47.62
N SER A 790 -31.64 -39.64 -47.53
CA SER A 790 -32.37 -40.31 -46.42
C SER A 790 -31.53 -40.92 -45.25
N VAL A 791 -31.99 -40.99 -43.99
CA VAL A 791 -33.30 -41.45 -43.47
C VAL A 791 -33.57 -40.83 -42.09
N SER A 792 -34.84 -40.55 -41.75
CA SER A 792 -35.30 -40.36 -40.37
C SER A 792 -36.29 -41.47 -39.96
N VAL A 793 -36.27 -41.86 -38.67
CA VAL A 793 -37.31 -42.70 -38.06
C VAL A 793 -37.79 -42.02 -36.78
N THR A 794 -39.08 -41.69 -36.76
CA THR A 794 -39.71 -40.85 -35.74
C THR A 794 -39.96 -41.62 -34.44
N MET A 795 -39.59 -41.03 -33.30
CA MET A 795 -40.20 -41.33 -32.00
C MET A 795 -40.80 -40.04 -31.41
N THR A 796 -41.94 -40.17 -30.76
CA THR A 796 -42.87 -39.07 -30.52
C THR A 796 -42.50 -38.17 -29.33
N LEU A 797 -42.77 -36.88 -29.48
CA LEU A 797 -42.53 -35.86 -28.45
C LEU A 797 -43.46 -36.02 -27.25
N SER A 798 -42.89 -36.35 -26.09
CA SER A 798 -43.37 -35.81 -24.81
C SER A 798 -42.15 -35.35 -24.01
N GLY A 799 -42.08 -34.05 -23.71
CA GLY A 799 -40.87 -33.45 -23.15
C GLY A 799 -41.00 -31.94 -22.97
N GLN A 800 -41.28 -31.50 -21.75
CA GLN A 800 -41.12 -30.11 -21.37
C GLN A 800 -39.63 -29.73 -21.50
N LYS A 801 -39.33 -28.58 -22.13
CA LYS A 801 -37.96 -28.07 -22.31
C LYS A 801 -37.33 -27.68 -20.96
N ARG A 802 -36.85 -28.64 -20.17
CA ARG A 802 -35.88 -28.38 -19.12
C ARG A 802 -34.61 -27.84 -19.78
N ARG A 803 -34.18 -26.63 -19.39
CA ARG A 803 -32.81 -26.18 -19.65
C ARG A 803 -31.88 -27.15 -18.89
N HIS A 804 -31.07 -27.91 -19.61
CA HIS A 804 -30.15 -28.88 -18.98
C HIS A 804 -29.04 -28.12 -18.25
N ALA A 805 -29.15 -28.03 -16.93
CA ALA A 805 -28.02 -27.70 -16.08
C ALA A 805 -26.99 -28.85 -16.17
N VAL A 806 -25.72 -28.51 -16.38
CA VAL A 806 -24.63 -29.48 -16.58
C VAL A 806 -24.36 -30.31 -15.30
N LEU A 807 -24.70 -29.76 -14.14
CA LEU A 807 -24.58 -30.42 -12.83
C LEU A 807 -25.91 -30.34 -12.06
N LEU A 808 -26.22 -31.39 -11.30
CA LEU A 808 -27.37 -31.46 -10.40
C LEU A 808 -26.91 -31.26 -8.96
N MET A 809 -27.52 -30.34 -8.22
CA MET A 809 -27.21 -30.04 -6.81
C MET A 809 -27.84 -31.06 -5.83
N ASN A 810 -27.79 -32.34 -6.18
CA ASN A 810 -28.28 -33.44 -5.35
C ASN A 810 -27.44 -33.56 -4.07
N GLU A 811 -27.96 -34.25 -3.05
CA GLU A 811 -27.24 -34.53 -1.81
C GLU A 811 -26.11 -35.55 -2.06
N ASP A 812 -24.91 -35.27 -1.53
CA ASP A 812 -23.70 -36.08 -1.77
C ASP A 812 -23.54 -37.20 -0.72
N PRO A 813 -23.02 -38.39 -1.05
CA PRO A 813 -22.75 -39.46 -0.08
C PRO A 813 -21.97 -39.04 1.18
N GLU A 814 -20.99 -38.15 1.06
CA GLU A 814 -20.24 -37.61 2.22
C GLU A 814 -21.14 -36.74 3.13
N GLU A 815 -22.08 -36.02 2.54
CA GLU A 815 -23.05 -35.19 3.27
C GLU A 815 -24.06 -36.06 4.02
N ILE A 816 -24.51 -37.16 3.42
CA ILE A 816 -25.38 -38.17 4.05
C ILE A 816 -24.65 -38.84 5.21
N ALA A 817 -23.35 -39.13 5.08
CA ALA A 817 -22.54 -39.74 6.13
C ALA A 817 -22.30 -38.81 7.34
N LEU A 818 -22.33 -37.49 7.14
CA LEU A 818 -22.19 -36.46 8.18
C LEU A 818 -23.51 -36.09 8.89
N ARG A 819 -24.65 -36.65 8.47
CA ARG A 819 -25.98 -36.27 8.96
C ARG A 819 -26.48 -37.21 10.06
N ASP A 820 -26.82 -36.65 11.22
CA ASP A 820 -27.51 -37.38 12.29
C ASP A 820 -28.84 -37.98 11.79
N SER A 821 -29.23 -39.16 12.28
CA SER A 821 -30.38 -39.91 11.77
C SER A 821 -31.75 -39.23 11.97
N SER A 822 -31.80 -38.14 12.73
CA SER A 822 -32.99 -37.31 12.98
C SER A 822 -33.09 -36.06 12.09
N THR A 823 -32.06 -35.70 11.33
CA THR A 823 -32.03 -34.46 10.54
C THR A 823 -32.61 -34.68 9.14
N LYS A 824 -33.38 -33.72 8.64
CA LYS A 824 -33.90 -33.74 7.26
C LYS A 824 -32.77 -33.62 6.23
N PRO A 825 -32.94 -34.14 5.00
CA PRO A 825 -32.05 -33.85 3.88
C PRO A 825 -31.92 -32.36 3.60
N LEU A 826 -30.71 -31.91 3.27
CA LEU A 826 -30.46 -30.49 3.00
C LEU A 826 -30.89 -30.17 1.55
N SER A 827 -31.72 -29.15 1.37
CA SER A 827 -32.15 -28.73 0.04
C SER A 827 -31.00 -28.02 -0.70
N ALA A 828 -30.96 -28.16 -2.03
CA ALA A 828 -30.00 -27.44 -2.87
C ALA A 828 -30.05 -25.92 -2.66
N GLU A 829 -31.24 -25.40 -2.34
CA GLU A 829 -31.48 -23.99 -2.04
C GLU A 829 -30.83 -23.58 -0.71
N ARG A 830 -31.06 -24.32 0.39
CA ARG A 830 -30.40 -24.04 1.68
C ARG A 830 -28.90 -24.27 1.64
N TYR A 831 -28.41 -25.27 0.89
CA TYR A 831 -26.98 -25.47 0.66
C TYR A 831 -26.36 -24.21 0.04
N ARG A 832 -27.01 -23.63 -0.98
CA ARG A 832 -26.57 -22.37 -1.61
C ARG A 832 -26.60 -21.21 -0.61
N GLN A 833 -27.72 -20.97 0.06
CA GLN A 833 -27.86 -19.86 1.03
C GLN A 833 -26.83 -19.91 2.16
N ARG A 834 -26.60 -21.09 2.74
CA ARG A 834 -25.57 -21.25 3.79
C ARG A 834 -24.15 -21.09 3.24
N THR A 835 -23.90 -21.51 1.99
CA THR A 835 -22.63 -21.25 1.29
C THR A 835 -22.41 -19.76 1.05
N GLU A 836 -23.46 -19.01 0.67
CA GLU A 836 -23.40 -17.54 0.51
C GLU A 836 -23.04 -16.84 1.84
N VAL A 837 -23.57 -17.31 2.98
CA VAL A 837 -23.16 -16.82 4.32
C VAL A 837 -21.71 -17.19 4.62
N PHE A 838 -21.29 -18.44 4.37
CA PHE A 838 -19.90 -18.86 4.56
C PHE A 838 -18.91 -18.00 3.77
N GLU A 839 -19.16 -17.78 2.47
CA GLU A 839 -18.34 -16.92 1.60
C GLU A 839 -18.34 -15.45 2.07
N SER A 840 -19.43 -14.97 2.70
CA SER A 840 -19.46 -13.64 3.32
C SER A 840 -18.62 -13.57 4.60
N LEU A 841 -18.61 -14.61 5.43
CA LEU A 841 -17.74 -14.71 6.61
C LEU A 841 -16.25 -14.77 6.23
N LEU A 842 -15.90 -15.36 5.08
CA LEU A 842 -14.52 -15.37 4.56
C LEU A 842 -13.97 -13.97 4.24
N GLN A 843 -14.80 -12.93 4.16
CA GLN A 843 -14.33 -11.55 4.00
C GLN A 843 -13.54 -11.06 5.22
N PHE A 844 -13.81 -11.62 6.41
CA PHE A 844 -13.10 -11.33 7.65
C PHE A 844 -11.80 -12.14 7.82
N ILE A 845 -11.55 -13.13 6.95
CA ILE A 845 -10.41 -14.06 7.04
C ILE A 845 -9.29 -13.61 6.09
N GLY A 846 -8.05 -13.56 6.60
CA GLY A 846 -6.86 -13.28 5.81
C GLY A 846 -6.63 -14.28 4.66
N GLU A 847 -5.97 -13.84 3.57
CA GLU A 847 -5.77 -14.64 2.34
C GLU A 847 -5.17 -16.03 2.59
N ASP A 848 -4.16 -16.14 3.45
CA ASP A 848 -3.51 -17.41 3.80
C ASP A 848 -4.45 -18.41 4.51
N GLY A 849 -5.50 -17.89 5.15
CA GLY A 849 -6.44 -18.65 5.96
C GLY A 849 -7.64 -19.23 5.21
N LYS A 850 -7.89 -18.80 3.96
CA LYS A 850 -9.11 -19.13 3.20
C LYS A 850 -8.83 -19.88 1.89
N GLN A 851 -9.89 -20.42 1.31
CA GLN A 851 -9.90 -20.95 -0.05
C GLN A 851 -9.54 -19.85 -1.08
N PRO A 852 -8.97 -20.19 -2.25
CA PRO A 852 -8.52 -19.19 -3.22
C PRO A 852 -9.62 -18.22 -3.65
N MET A 853 -9.22 -16.98 -3.91
CA MET A 853 -10.11 -15.93 -4.43
C MET A 853 -10.44 -16.14 -5.91
N GLY A 854 -11.58 -15.63 -6.36
CA GLY A 854 -12.12 -15.87 -7.70
C GLY A 854 -12.73 -17.26 -7.90
N SER A 855 -13.07 -17.57 -9.15
CA SER A 855 -13.57 -18.86 -9.65
C SER A 855 -12.46 -19.65 -10.35
N LEU A 856 -12.73 -20.91 -10.68
CA LEU A 856 -11.94 -21.63 -11.69
C LEU A 856 -12.26 -21.12 -13.11
N LEU A 857 -13.46 -20.55 -13.33
CA LEU A 857 -13.87 -19.98 -14.62
C LEU A 857 -13.07 -18.72 -14.97
N ASP A 858 -12.78 -17.86 -13.99
CA ASP A 858 -11.95 -16.67 -14.15
C ASP A 858 -10.54 -17.00 -14.66
N MET A 859 -10.05 -18.24 -14.45
CA MET A 859 -8.77 -18.75 -14.94
C MET A 859 -8.84 -19.28 -16.40
N VAL A 860 -10.06 -19.44 -16.94
CA VAL A 860 -10.34 -19.85 -18.33
C VAL A 860 -10.66 -18.62 -19.18
N ASP A 861 -11.40 -17.66 -18.63
CA ASP A 861 -11.85 -16.44 -19.33
C ASP A 861 -10.80 -15.30 -19.33
N ALA A 862 -9.64 -15.50 -18.70
CA ALA A 862 -8.55 -14.50 -18.65
C ALA A 862 -7.76 -14.45 -19.96
N GLU A 863 -7.85 -13.33 -20.69
CA GLU A 863 -6.99 -13.04 -21.86
C GLU A 863 -5.48 -13.00 -21.51
N ASP A 864 -5.14 -12.73 -20.24
CA ASP A 864 -3.76 -12.70 -19.70
C ASP A 864 -3.49 -13.92 -18.78
N GLY A 865 -3.38 -15.12 -19.37
CA GLY A 865 -3.30 -16.42 -18.67
C GLY A 865 -2.04 -16.74 -17.82
N ILE A 866 -2.12 -17.87 -17.08
CA ILE A 866 -1.26 -18.33 -15.96
C ILE A 866 0.23 -18.59 -16.29
#